data_AF-A0AAD4F6G0-F1
#
_entry.id   AF-A0AAD4F6G0-F1
#
_cell.length_a   1.000
_cell.length_b   1.000
_cell.length_c   1.000
_cell.angle_alpha   90.00
_cell.angle_beta   90.00
_cell.angle_gamma   90.00
#
_symmetry.space_group_name_H-M   'P 1'
#
loop_
_entity.id
_entity.type
_entity.pdbx_description
1 polymer ?
#
loop_
_entity_poly.entity_id
_entity_poly.type
_entity_poly.pdbx_seq_one_letter_code
_entity_poly.pdbx_strand_id
1 'polypeptide(L)'
;MAPEQYDYAEVQTATKLRPLGQALVTLAIANREALLSEASNKVHLRQDEAAAVLGRLHQLNPAVARYFFPKSHAISELPLRMVCSSEPKFESVDSFIVISYSWHYPSWQLAPAAQPITPGWEISQPMVDAIMRLRKDEHEAVWLDRLCINQNDERDKEIHIGTMDLVYRSARRVIILFEDIQLTKEEGEAGVAYAGFYKDLCAQVTDQNLQGKERSDFINSYFLSKEAAYRDQDKGHLLQAIRSFLMKMLASHWSTRAWCAHESRVARHSTVNNPLILCFADCGRVLSFEFRFIFMLANIYGNRELVAADDFLNSMPNSLDPNPAGLQQLRLRMQRFFPYENENASLMEHLASVLQFGCLNKGDLISIVLNTSGIPLVFCGHHDVKTEEDAIWIFSVLTLAAGDAQPLLFEGDRLRFPNFDGTEAISWVSHPRPYFHGDKLCMPLEHSITAITRDYIELDLLMFPTPPVEPSPAAQEAALNMMEEHHLLDLAMNFTSSPGLDSSQERAIERHLRVQINMLRGHRTNLTRLTQLLGLWLACGIDNGLDWMIQFPDRIRQSTEAKQMPFEREALLGSSCDERLVDAVVSLLGYFGVHNTPTITTITTTTATPTATRAANTTTIAATPITIDSTSSEMRAIMSQLTKFLTSLLDPRHAQAQTRPTPARARPNPTQARQTPPSAPIRTPPQSQTARSLPTFSRSWIAVPAALAHLPAWQKRAWVVEPFDLHDASDDTGGGGG
;
A
#
# COMPACT_ATOMS: atom_id res chain seq x y z
N MET A 1 -41.08 9.83 12.69
CA MET A 1 -40.81 9.44 14.10
C MET A 1 -41.00 10.66 14.97
N ALA A 2 -41.64 10.52 16.13
CA ALA A 2 -41.88 11.64 17.04
C ALA A 2 -40.55 12.13 17.67
N PRO A 3 -40.34 13.44 17.87
CA PRO A 3 -39.12 14.01 18.46
C PRO A 3 -38.75 13.47 19.86
N GLU A 4 -39.67 12.80 20.55
CA GLU A 4 -39.51 12.40 21.95
C GLU A 4 -38.59 11.19 22.18
N GLN A 5 -38.31 10.36 21.16
CA GLN A 5 -37.48 9.15 21.35
C GLN A 5 -35.96 9.40 21.25
N TYR A 6 -35.54 10.46 20.56
CA TYR A 6 -34.12 10.78 20.35
C TYR A 6 -33.40 11.23 21.64
N ASP A 7 -34.15 11.73 22.62
CA ASP A 7 -33.58 12.40 23.79
C ASP A 7 -33.14 11.44 24.91
N TYR A 8 -33.62 10.20 24.93
CA TYR A 8 -33.47 9.35 26.12
C TYR A 8 -32.01 8.98 26.44
N ALA A 9 -31.21 8.62 25.43
CA ALA A 9 -29.81 8.24 25.64
C ALA A 9 -28.94 9.44 26.05
N GLU A 10 -29.18 10.60 25.43
CA GLU A 10 -28.50 11.86 25.75
C GLU A 10 -28.84 12.30 27.18
N VAL A 11 -30.13 12.25 27.56
CA VAL A 11 -30.61 12.52 28.92
C VAL A 11 -29.98 11.57 29.93
N GLN A 12 -29.84 10.29 29.60
CA GLN A 12 -29.18 9.33 30.49
C GLN A 12 -27.70 9.68 30.71
N THR A 13 -26.96 9.98 29.65
CA THR A 13 -25.55 10.39 29.76
C THR A 13 -25.42 11.70 30.54
N ALA A 14 -26.23 12.70 30.22
CA ALA A 14 -26.27 13.97 30.94
C ALA A 14 -26.59 13.79 32.43
N THR A 15 -27.51 12.87 32.76
CA THR A 15 -27.87 12.55 34.15
C THR A 15 -26.70 11.91 34.91
N LYS A 16 -25.89 11.07 34.25
CA LYS A 16 -24.70 10.44 34.85
C LYS A 16 -23.53 11.43 35.02
N LEU A 17 -23.41 12.43 34.15
CA LEU A 17 -22.35 13.45 34.21
C LEU A 17 -22.64 14.55 35.23
N ARG A 18 -23.92 14.86 35.49
CA ARG A 18 -24.32 15.95 36.40
C ARG A 18 -23.71 15.85 37.81
N PRO A 19 -23.67 14.68 38.49
CA PRO A 19 -23.01 14.54 39.80
C PRO A 19 -21.51 14.84 39.78
N LEU A 20 -20.87 14.81 38.60
CA LEU A 20 -19.45 15.11 38.41
C LEU A 20 -19.19 16.60 38.12
N GLY A 21 -20.22 17.46 38.18
CA GLY A 21 -20.09 18.86 37.79
C GLY A 21 -19.83 19.02 36.29
N GLN A 22 -20.40 18.13 35.48
CA GLN A 22 -20.23 18.12 34.04
C GLN A 22 -21.56 18.01 33.31
N ALA A 23 -21.60 18.49 32.07
CA ALA A 23 -22.76 18.42 31.20
C ALA A 23 -22.35 17.95 29.80
N LEU A 24 -23.18 17.13 29.17
CA LEU A 24 -23.09 16.86 27.74
C LEU A 24 -23.86 17.96 27.01
N VAL A 25 -23.20 18.67 26.10
CA VAL A 25 -23.76 19.82 25.39
C VAL A 25 -23.72 19.54 23.90
N THR A 26 -24.88 19.60 23.24
CA THR A 26 -24.98 19.64 21.77
C THR A 26 -24.66 21.06 21.29
N LEU A 27 -23.62 21.20 20.47
CA LEU A 27 -23.16 22.52 20.01
C LEU A 27 -24.09 23.10 18.94
N ALA A 28 -24.29 24.42 18.98
CA ALA A 28 -24.97 25.14 17.91
C ALA A 28 -24.20 25.00 16.58
N ILE A 29 -24.93 25.05 15.46
CA ILE A 29 -24.37 24.87 14.10
C ILE A 29 -23.19 25.81 13.84
N ALA A 30 -23.31 27.10 14.18
CA ALA A 30 -22.24 28.08 13.99
C ALA A 30 -20.98 27.74 14.80
N ASN A 31 -21.14 27.23 16.03
CA ASN A 31 -20.02 26.83 16.88
C ASN A 31 -19.33 25.57 16.34
N ARG A 32 -20.11 24.58 15.87
CA ARG A 32 -19.61 23.39 15.18
C ARG A 32 -18.81 23.77 13.93
N GLU A 33 -19.36 24.64 13.09
CA GLU A 33 -18.71 25.10 11.85
C GLU A 33 -17.42 25.86 12.14
N ALA A 34 -17.39 26.72 13.17
CA ALA A 34 -16.18 27.41 13.58
C ALA A 34 -15.09 26.42 14.01
N LEU A 35 -15.42 25.47 14.90
CA LEU A 35 -14.48 24.46 15.41
C LEU A 35 -13.95 23.54 14.31
N LEU A 36 -14.78 23.16 13.33
CA LEU A 36 -14.40 22.21 12.27
C LEU A 36 -13.95 22.90 10.96
N SER A 37 -13.93 24.24 10.91
CA SER A 37 -13.76 25.04 9.68
C SER A 37 -12.54 24.64 8.85
N GLU A 38 -11.36 24.46 9.46
CA GLU A 38 -10.15 24.08 8.72
C GLU A 38 -10.30 22.70 8.05
N ALA A 39 -10.87 21.74 8.77
CA ALA A 39 -11.03 20.37 8.28
C ALA A 39 -12.17 20.25 7.25
N SER A 40 -13.30 20.93 7.48
CA SER A 40 -14.44 20.94 6.57
C SER A 40 -14.12 21.64 5.24
N ASN A 41 -13.35 22.74 5.28
CA ASN A 41 -12.89 23.42 4.07
C ASN A 41 -12.06 22.51 3.17
N LYS A 42 -11.18 21.67 3.75
CA LYS A 42 -10.40 20.68 2.98
C LYS A 42 -11.29 19.64 2.29
N VAL A 43 -12.38 19.22 2.94
CA VAL A 43 -13.36 18.31 2.32
C VAL A 43 -14.13 19.02 1.20
N HIS A 44 -14.54 20.27 1.41
CA HIS A 44 -15.29 21.03 0.42
C HIS A 44 -14.48 21.27 -0.86
N LEU A 45 -13.18 21.56 -0.74
CA LEU A 45 -12.26 21.71 -1.88
C LEU A 45 -12.12 20.44 -2.72
N ARG A 46 -12.50 19.27 -2.19
CA ARG A 46 -12.42 17.96 -2.87
C ARG A 46 -13.80 17.40 -3.25
N GLN A 47 -14.85 18.22 -3.23
CA GLN A 47 -16.21 17.76 -3.53
C GLN A 47 -16.35 17.21 -4.96
N ASP A 48 -15.65 17.80 -5.92
CA ASP A 48 -15.65 17.34 -7.32
C ASP A 48 -14.98 15.96 -7.45
N GLU A 49 -13.91 15.71 -6.70
CA GLU A 49 -13.29 14.38 -6.61
C GLU A 49 -14.27 13.36 -6.03
N ALA A 50 -14.99 13.71 -4.96
CA ALA A 50 -16.02 12.84 -4.38
C ALA A 50 -17.08 12.43 -5.43
N ALA A 51 -17.56 13.42 -6.19
CA ALA A 51 -18.56 13.21 -7.23
C ALA A 51 -18.01 12.35 -8.38
N ALA A 52 -16.77 12.59 -8.82
CA ALA A 52 -16.12 11.81 -9.87
C ALA A 52 -15.94 10.34 -9.45
N VAL A 53 -15.38 10.08 -8.26
CA VAL A 53 -15.19 8.73 -7.74
C VAL A 53 -16.52 8.02 -7.57
N LEU A 54 -17.54 8.68 -7.01
CA LEU A 54 -18.86 8.06 -6.82
C LEU A 54 -19.57 7.79 -8.15
N GLY A 55 -19.45 8.69 -9.13
CA GLY A 55 -19.97 8.49 -10.49
C GLY A 55 -19.30 7.30 -11.17
N ARG A 56 -17.96 7.21 -11.07
CA ARG A 56 -17.20 6.08 -11.59
C ARG A 56 -17.54 4.77 -10.89
N LEU A 57 -17.72 4.80 -9.57
CA LEU A 57 -18.12 3.64 -8.78
C LEU A 57 -19.52 3.14 -9.16
N HIS A 58 -20.48 4.05 -9.42
CA HIS A 58 -21.79 3.69 -9.95
C HIS A 58 -21.70 3.01 -11.32
N GLN A 59 -20.81 3.48 -12.19
CA GLN A 59 -20.60 2.84 -13.49
C GLN A 59 -19.99 1.43 -13.34
N LEU A 60 -18.98 1.27 -12.49
CA LEU A 60 -18.26 0.00 -12.32
C LEU A 60 -19.06 -1.05 -11.56
N ASN A 61 -19.74 -0.64 -10.49
CA ASN A 61 -20.54 -1.51 -9.65
C ASN A 61 -21.61 -0.71 -8.84
N PRO A 62 -22.85 -0.61 -9.35
CA PRO A 62 -23.93 0.10 -8.67
C PRO A 62 -24.26 -0.44 -7.26
N ALA A 63 -24.10 -1.75 -7.05
CA ALA A 63 -24.41 -2.40 -5.77
C ALA A 63 -23.40 -2.03 -4.67
N VAL A 64 -22.14 -1.78 -5.04
CA VAL A 64 -21.13 -1.24 -4.12
C VAL A 64 -21.31 0.27 -3.94
N ALA A 65 -21.62 0.99 -5.02
CA ALA A 65 -21.75 2.45 -4.99
C ALA A 65 -22.80 2.96 -3.99
N ARG A 66 -23.90 2.20 -3.79
CA ARG A 66 -24.97 2.53 -2.82
C ARG A 66 -24.49 2.65 -1.37
N TYR A 67 -23.33 2.08 -1.04
CA TYR A 67 -22.76 2.16 0.29
C TYR A 67 -21.98 3.44 0.55
N PHE A 68 -21.82 4.30 -0.47
CA PHE A 68 -21.02 5.51 -0.36
C PHE A 68 -21.84 6.75 -0.65
N PHE A 69 -21.59 7.81 0.11
CA PHE A 69 -22.15 9.13 -0.15
C PHE A 69 -21.12 10.23 0.17
N PRO A 70 -21.29 11.45 -0.36
CA PRO A 70 -20.33 12.54 -0.14
C PRO A 70 -20.19 12.91 1.34
N LYS A 71 -18.95 13.10 1.81
CA LYS A 71 -18.65 13.48 3.20
C LYS A 71 -19.21 14.86 3.57
N SER A 72 -19.38 15.77 2.60
CA SER A 72 -20.04 17.07 2.82
C SER A 72 -21.46 16.93 3.38
N HIS A 73 -22.19 15.88 2.99
CA HIS A 73 -23.52 15.59 3.53
C HIS A 73 -23.43 15.21 5.02
N ALA A 74 -22.53 14.29 5.37
CA ALA A 74 -22.32 13.90 6.77
C ALA A 74 -21.89 15.08 7.66
N ILE A 75 -21.03 15.98 7.16
CA ILE A 75 -20.61 17.19 7.88
C ILE A 75 -21.81 18.09 8.20
N SER A 76 -22.72 18.28 7.24
CA SER A 76 -23.89 19.14 7.44
C SER A 76 -24.83 18.60 8.53
N GLU A 77 -24.93 17.28 8.65
CA GLU A 77 -25.80 16.59 9.59
C GLU A 77 -25.14 16.27 10.95
N LEU A 78 -23.82 16.40 11.08
CA LEU A 78 -23.06 16.01 12.28
C LEU A 78 -23.56 16.71 13.56
N PRO A 79 -24.18 15.99 14.52
CA PRO A 79 -24.55 16.56 15.80
C PRO A 79 -23.33 16.51 16.74
N LEU A 80 -22.55 17.58 16.76
CA LEU A 80 -21.33 17.65 17.56
C LEU A 80 -21.67 17.91 19.04
N ARG A 81 -21.57 16.86 19.87
CA ARG A 81 -21.72 16.93 21.32
C ARG A 81 -20.37 16.91 22.02
N MET A 82 -20.28 17.57 23.18
CA MET A 82 -19.06 17.57 23.99
C MET A 82 -19.36 17.61 25.49
N VAL A 83 -18.45 17.09 26.29
CA VAL A 83 -18.49 17.18 27.75
C VAL A 83 -17.88 18.52 28.18
N CYS A 84 -18.68 19.32 28.89
CA CYS A 84 -18.31 20.65 29.40
C CYS A 84 -18.44 20.69 30.94
N SER A 85 -17.80 21.67 31.58
CA SER A 85 -18.05 21.97 33.00
C SER A 85 -19.50 22.47 33.19
N SER A 86 -20.16 22.13 34.30
CA SER A 86 -21.61 22.24 34.52
C SER A 86 -22.24 23.65 34.62
N GLU A 87 -21.65 24.69 34.02
CA GLU A 87 -22.32 26.00 33.90
C GLU A 87 -22.86 26.22 32.48
N PRO A 88 -24.20 26.26 32.27
CA PRO A 88 -24.82 26.48 30.96
C PRO A 88 -24.74 27.94 30.47
N LYS A 89 -23.78 28.72 30.97
CA LYS A 89 -23.56 30.11 30.51
C LYS A 89 -22.71 30.17 29.24
N PHE A 90 -22.19 29.05 28.76
CA PHE A 90 -21.34 29.04 27.58
C PHE A 90 -22.20 29.15 26.33
N GLU A 91 -22.16 30.33 25.70
CA GLU A 91 -22.73 30.55 24.36
C GLU A 91 -21.93 29.81 23.28
N SER A 92 -20.64 29.50 23.54
CA SER A 92 -19.73 28.85 22.59
C SER A 92 -18.66 28.00 23.28
N VAL A 93 -18.09 27.06 22.54
CA VAL A 93 -16.90 26.28 22.91
C VAL A 93 -15.78 26.66 21.96
N ASP A 94 -14.70 27.20 22.49
CA ASP A 94 -13.62 27.79 21.68
C ASP A 94 -12.58 26.74 21.23
N SER A 95 -12.38 25.69 22.01
CA SER A 95 -11.49 24.58 21.70
C SER A 95 -11.94 23.31 22.42
N PHE A 96 -11.38 22.17 22.02
CA PHE A 96 -11.63 20.90 22.69
C PHE A 96 -10.42 19.97 22.61
N ILE A 97 -10.33 19.06 23.57
CA ILE A 97 -9.46 17.89 23.51
C ILE A 97 -10.29 16.65 23.16
N VAL A 98 -9.66 15.70 22.48
CA VAL A 98 -10.29 14.44 22.10
C VAL A 98 -9.61 13.28 22.82
N ILE A 99 -10.39 12.30 23.26
CA ILE A 99 -9.89 11.14 23.98
C ILE A 99 -9.87 9.93 23.04
N SER A 100 -8.71 9.27 22.99
CA SER A 100 -8.48 8.04 22.25
C SER A 100 -8.23 6.91 23.24
N TYR A 101 -9.07 5.86 23.20
CA TYR A 101 -9.02 4.80 24.20
C TYR A 101 -9.61 3.49 23.67
N SER A 102 -9.44 2.43 24.45
CA SER A 102 -10.10 1.16 24.20
C SER A 102 -11.40 1.07 24.96
N TRP A 103 -12.48 0.63 24.32
CA TRP A 103 -13.73 0.37 25.04
C TRP A 103 -13.59 -0.85 25.94
N HIS A 104 -14.14 -0.80 27.16
CA HIS A 104 -14.14 -1.95 28.08
C HIS A 104 -14.98 -3.09 27.53
N TYR A 105 -14.45 -4.31 27.59
CA TYR A 105 -15.19 -5.54 27.38
C TYR A 105 -14.83 -6.55 28.48
N PRO A 106 -15.69 -7.53 28.79
CA PRO A 106 -15.55 -8.35 30.00
C PRO A 106 -14.24 -9.13 30.13
N SER A 107 -13.61 -9.50 29.02
CA SER A 107 -12.33 -10.22 29.03
C SER A 107 -11.09 -9.32 29.04
N TRP A 108 -11.25 -7.99 28.97
CA TRP A 108 -10.11 -7.08 29.04
C TRP A 108 -9.64 -6.91 30.49
N GLN A 109 -8.36 -7.19 30.73
CA GLN A 109 -7.72 -7.01 32.02
C GLN A 109 -7.26 -5.55 32.17
N LEU A 110 -7.96 -4.81 33.02
CA LEU A 110 -7.56 -3.45 33.40
C LEU A 110 -6.41 -3.48 34.40
N ALA A 111 -5.62 -2.41 34.41
CA ALA A 111 -4.64 -2.18 35.47
C ALA A 111 -5.35 -2.10 36.83
N PRO A 112 -4.73 -2.59 37.93
CA PRO A 112 -5.29 -2.44 39.27
C PRO A 112 -5.69 -1.00 39.62
N ALA A 113 -4.87 -0.02 39.22
CA ALA A 113 -5.14 1.40 39.44
C ALA A 113 -6.26 2.01 38.58
N ALA A 114 -6.76 1.29 37.56
CA ALA A 114 -7.89 1.72 36.76
C ALA A 114 -9.24 1.55 37.48
N GLN A 115 -9.26 1.02 38.69
CA GLN A 115 -10.48 0.85 39.49
C GLN A 115 -10.55 1.91 40.60
N PRO A 116 -11.72 2.55 40.86
CA PRO A 116 -13.01 2.31 40.21
C PRO A 116 -13.18 3.05 38.88
N ILE A 117 -14.04 2.49 38.02
CA ILE A 117 -14.56 3.18 36.83
C ILE A 117 -15.55 4.27 37.23
N THR A 118 -15.37 5.48 36.68
CA THR A 118 -16.25 6.62 36.93
C THR A 118 -17.58 6.43 36.22
N PRO A 119 -18.72 6.43 36.95
CA PRO A 119 -20.04 6.36 36.34
C PRO A 119 -20.23 7.49 35.32
N GLY A 120 -20.71 7.15 34.13
CA GLY A 120 -20.95 8.12 33.05
C GLY A 120 -19.75 8.41 32.16
N TRP A 121 -18.53 8.09 32.57
CA TRP A 121 -17.34 8.18 31.71
C TRP A 121 -16.92 6.83 31.13
N GLU A 122 -17.18 5.74 31.85
CA GLU A 122 -16.68 4.41 31.48
C GLU A 122 -15.16 4.36 31.32
N ILE A 123 -14.45 5.24 32.05
CA ILE A 123 -12.99 5.24 32.25
C ILE A 123 -12.71 5.47 33.74
N SER A 124 -11.49 5.15 34.19
CA SER A 124 -11.12 5.24 35.61
C SER A 124 -11.12 6.68 36.14
N GLN A 125 -11.49 6.86 37.41
CA GLN A 125 -11.50 8.20 38.04
C GLN A 125 -10.15 8.92 37.98
N PRO A 126 -9.00 8.27 38.26
CA PRO A 126 -7.71 8.94 38.12
C PRO A 126 -7.43 9.44 36.71
N MET A 127 -7.91 8.72 35.67
CA MET A 127 -7.80 9.15 34.27
C MET A 127 -8.71 10.34 33.98
N VAL A 128 -9.96 10.34 34.45
CA VAL A 128 -10.88 11.49 34.33
C VAL A 128 -10.23 12.73 34.96
N ASP A 129 -9.70 12.61 36.17
CA ASP A 129 -9.04 13.72 36.88
C ASP A 129 -7.79 14.22 36.15
N ALA A 130 -7.03 13.32 35.49
CA ALA A 130 -5.90 13.70 34.67
C ALA A 130 -6.34 14.42 33.38
N ILE A 131 -7.36 13.92 32.69
CA ILE A 131 -7.94 14.53 31.48
C ILE A 131 -8.44 15.94 31.77
N MET A 132 -9.22 16.11 32.84
CA MET A 132 -9.80 17.42 33.20
C MET A 132 -8.71 18.46 33.52
N ARG A 133 -7.57 18.04 34.08
CA ARG A 133 -6.40 18.92 34.32
C ARG A 133 -5.60 19.27 33.05
N LEU A 134 -5.78 18.53 31.95
CA LEU A 134 -5.11 18.79 30.67
C LEU A 134 -5.84 19.79 29.77
N ARG A 135 -7.07 20.15 30.16
CA ARG A 135 -7.82 21.25 29.56
C ARG A 135 -7.06 22.56 29.79
N LYS A 136 -7.12 23.45 28.81
CA LYS A 136 -6.50 24.77 28.86
C LYS A 136 -7.15 25.65 29.93
N ASP A 137 -8.48 25.56 30.01
CA ASP A 137 -9.34 26.29 30.94
C ASP A 137 -10.71 25.56 31.06
N GLU A 138 -11.65 26.15 31.80
CA GLU A 138 -12.99 25.59 32.02
C GLU A 138 -13.92 25.68 30.80
N HIS A 139 -13.54 26.40 29.75
CA HIS A 139 -14.32 26.54 28.50
C HIS A 139 -13.92 25.50 27.45
N GLU A 140 -12.70 24.96 27.53
CA GLU A 140 -12.26 23.93 26.59
C GLU A 140 -13.03 22.62 26.81
N ALA A 141 -13.77 22.12 25.83
CA ALA A 141 -14.57 20.91 26.04
C ALA A 141 -13.76 19.61 25.87
N VAL A 142 -14.36 18.48 26.23
CA VAL A 142 -13.81 17.14 26.01
C VAL A 142 -14.73 16.34 25.09
N TRP A 143 -14.17 15.75 24.04
CA TRP A 143 -14.87 14.80 23.17
C TRP A 143 -14.39 13.38 23.41
N LEU A 144 -15.34 12.46 23.61
CA LEU A 144 -15.14 11.03 23.81
C LEU A 144 -16.24 10.30 23.05
N ASP A 145 -15.88 9.44 22.10
CA ASP A 145 -16.80 8.80 21.14
C ASP A 145 -18.02 8.14 21.83
N ARG A 146 -17.79 7.43 22.93
CA ARG A 146 -18.82 6.70 23.68
C ARG A 146 -19.89 7.60 24.28
N LEU A 147 -19.55 8.83 24.65
CA LEU A 147 -20.46 9.78 25.28
C LEU A 147 -21.02 10.79 24.28
N CYS A 148 -20.18 11.20 23.33
CA CYS A 148 -20.47 12.27 22.39
C CYS A 148 -21.17 11.78 21.13
N ILE A 149 -21.32 10.46 20.95
CA ILE A 149 -22.10 9.82 19.89
C ILE A 149 -23.30 9.11 20.55
N ASN A 150 -24.52 9.29 20.01
CA ASN A 150 -25.66 8.51 20.47
C ASN A 150 -25.50 7.06 20.01
N GLN A 151 -25.01 6.22 20.92
CA GLN A 151 -24.74 4.81 20.66
C GLN A 151 -26.00 3.97 20.40
N ASN A 152 -27.19 4.56 20.48
CA ASN A 152 -28.47 3.90 20.16
C ASN A 152 -29.07 4.39 18.83
N ASP A 153 -28.46 5.37 18.17
CA ASP A 153 -28.88 5.85 16.85
C ASP A 153 -27.83 5.46 15.80
N GLU A 154 -28.19 4.52 14.93
CA GLU A 154 -27.32 4.06 13.84
C GLU A 154 -26.97 5.18 12.86
N ARG A 155 -27.89 6.12 12.61
CA ARG A 155 -27.60 7.24 11.69
C ARG A 155 -26.55 8.17 12.28
N ASP A 156 -26.68 8.51 13.55
CA ASP A 156 -25.72 9.32 14.28
C ASP A 156 -24.34 8.65 14.35
N LYS A 157 -24.28 7.33 14.58
CA LYS A 157 -23.05 6.55 14.49
C LYS A 157 -22.42 6.63 13.10
N GLU A 158 -23.17 6.36 12.04
CA GLU A 158 -22.67 6.40 10.67
C GLU A 158 -22.08 7.77 10.33
N ILE A 159 -22.78 8.86 10.67
CA ILE A 159 -22.32 10.22 10.45
C ILE A 159 -21.02 10.47 11.21
N HIS A 160 -20.96 10.12 12.50
CA HIS A 160 -19.76 10.31 13.31
C HIS A 160 -18.59 9.47 12.79
N ILE A 161 -18.78 8.17 12.57
CA ILE A 161 -17.78 7.24 12.03
C ILE A 161 -17.19 7.79 10.72
N GLY A 162 -18.05 8.28 9.82
CA GLY A 162 -17.64 8.90 8.55
C GLY A 162 -16.94 10.25 8.67
N THR A 163 -17.01 10.91 9.82
CA THR A 163 -16.45 12.26 10.05
C THR A 163 -15.48 12.33 11.23
N MET A 164 -15.11 11.20 11.84
CA MET A 164 -14.17 11.16 12.97
C MET A 164 -12.83 11.79 12.62
N ASP A 165 -12.37 11.69 11.37
CA ASP A 165 -11.14 12.37 10.93
C ASP A 165 -11.20 13.88 11.14
N LEU A 166 -12.36 14.50 10.92
CA LEU A 166 -12.56 15.94 11.10
C LEU A 166 -12.52 16.31 12.58
N VAL A 167 -13.17 15.53 13.44
CA VAL A 167 -13.18 15.76 14.89
C VAL A 167 -11.77 15.67 15.46
N TYR A 168 -11.04 14.59 15.19
CA TYR A 168 -9.69 14.38 15.72
C TYR A 168 -8.67 15.37 15.13
N ARG A 169 -8.81 15.75 13.86
CA ARG A 169 -7.93 16.75 13.23
C ARG A 169 -8.17 18.18 13.73
N SER A 170 -9.38 18.46 14.21
CA SER A 170 -9.78 19.78 14.72
C SER A 170 -9.57 19.93 16.22
N ALA A 171 -9.44 18.82 16.95
CA ALA A 171 -9.09 18.85 18.36
C ALA A 171 -7.74 19.54 18.58
N ARG A 172 -7.63 20.32 19.66
CA ARG A 172 -6.35 20.93 20.06
C ARG A 172 -5.31 19.86 20.33
N ARG A 173 -5.71 18.79 21.01
CA ARG A 173 -4.85 17.68 21.44
C ARG A 173 -5.62 16.37 21.53
N VAL A 174 -4.96 15.28 21.17
CA VAL A 174 -5.43 13.91 21.44
C VAL A 174 -4.82 13.40 22.73
N ILE A 175 -5.66 12.90 23.64
CA ILE A 175 -5.24 12.23 24.86
C ILE A 175 -5.48 10.72 24.70
N ILE A 176 -4.43 9.92 24.75
CA ILE A 176 -4.46 8.48 24.58
C ILE A 176 -4.44 7.81 25.95
N LEU A 177 -5.38 6.92 26.24
CA LEU A 177 -5.50 6.25 27.54
C LEU A 177 -5.04 4.79 27.47
N PHE A 178 -4.02 4.45 28.26
CA PHE A 178 -3.56 3.07 28.45
C PHE A 178 -4.04 2.54 29.81
N GLU A 179 -5.33 2.21 29.89
CA GLU A 179 -5.96 1.75 31.14
C GLU A 179 -5.55 0.33 31.58
N ASP A 180 -4.85 -0.40 30.71
CA ASP A 180 -4.27 -1.72 30.97
C ASP A 180 -2.80 -1.66 31.41
N ILE A 181 -2.20 -0.46 31.42
CA ILE A 181 -0.79 -0.30 31.72
C ILE A 181 -0.58 0.30 33.10
N GLN A 182 -0.07 -0.53 34.00
CA GLN A 182 0.55 -0.11 35.27
C GLN A 182 2.04 -0.44 35.25
N LEU A 183 2.85 0.62 35.36
CA LEU A 183 4.30 0.52 35.40
C LEU A 183 4.75 0.06 36.79
N THR A 184 5.84 -0.70 36.85
CA THR A 184 6.57 -0.86 38.12
C THR A 184 7.21 0.47 38.52
N LYS A 185 7.70 0.55 39.75
CA LYS A 185 8.39 1.75 40.23
C LYS A 185 9.60 2.09 39.34
N GLU A 186 10.43 1.10 39.02
CA GLU A 186 11.63 1.26 38.21
C GLU A 186 11.29 1.62 36.75
N GLU A 187 10.24 1.02 36.19
CA GLU A 187 9.75 1.37 34.84
C GLU A 187 9.22 2.80 34.79
N GLY A 188 8.46 3.21 35.81
CA GLY A 188 7.94 4.59 35.92
C GLY A 188 9.05 5.62 36.08
N GLU A 189 10.01 5.35 36.96
CA GLU A 189 11.20 6.20 37.14
C GLU A 189 12.06 6.28 35.87
N ALA A 190 12.26 5.15 35.17
CA ALA A 190 12.98 5.13 33.91
C ALA A 190 12.23 5.92 32.82
N GLY A 191 10.92 5.72 32.68
CA GLY A 191 10.08 6.45 31.74
C GLY A 191 10.16 7.96 31.97
N VAL A 192 10.01 8.43 33.21
CA VAL A 192 10.11 9.86 33.57
C VAL A 192 11.51 10.42 33.32
N ALA A 193 12.57 9.67 33.67
CA ALA A 193 13.94 10.09 33.42
C ALA A 193 14.22 10.28 31.91
N TYR A 194 13.81 9.32 31.08
CA TYR A 194 14.01 9.40 29.63
C TYR A 194 13.11 10.44 28.96
N ALA A 195 11.92 10.70 29.50
CA ALA A 195 11.08 11.82 29.06
C ALA A 195 11.77 13.17 29.35
N GLY A 196 12.45 13.28 30.49
CA GLY A 196 13.33 14.41 30.80
C GLY A 196 14.46 14.56 29.78
N PHE A 197 15.14 13.46 29.43
CA PHE A 197 16.18 13.48 28.39
C PHE A 197 15.64 13.97 27.04
N TYR A 198 14.46 13.50 26.64
CA TYR A 198 13.83 13.92 25.39
C TYR A 198 13.50 15.42 25.39
N LYS A 199 12.95 15.93 26.49
CA LYS A 199 12.67 17.36 26.64
C LYS A 199 13.95 18.20 26.52
N ASP A 200 15.01 17.80 27.21
CA ASP A 200 16.32 18.47 27.15
C ASP A 200 16.93 18.40 25.74
N LEU A 201 16.81 17.27 25.05
CA LEU A 201 17.23 17.09 23.67
C LEU A 201 16.50 18.08 22.75
N CYS A 202 15.18 18.16 22.85
CA CYS A 202 14.36 19.07 22.05
C CYS A 202 14.72 20.54 22.31
N ALA A 203 14.95 20.92 23.56
CA ALA A 203 15.42 22.25 23.92
C ALA A 203 16.77 22.56 23.27
N GLN A 204 17.76 21.67 23.39
CA GLN A 204 19.09 21.87 22.81
C GLN A 204 19.09 21.95 21.28
N VAL A 205 18.31 21.10 20.60
CA VAL A 205 18.13 21.18 19.14
C VAL A 205 17.56 22.54 18.73
N THR A 206 16.62 23.07 19.51
CA THR A 206 15.98 24.36 19.25
C THR A 206 16.93 25.53 19.53
N ASP A 207 17.55 25.54 20.72
CA ASP A 207 18.45 26.61 21.18
C ASP A 207 19.70 26.74 20.29
N GLN A 208 20.21 25.62 19.79
CA GLN A 208 21.38 25.59 18.89
C GLN A 208 20.97 25.66 17.41
N ASN A 209 19.68 25.67 17.09
CA ASN A 209 19.14 25.64 15.74
C ASN A 209 19.76 24.53 14.86
N LEU A 210 19.90 23.33 15.43
CA LEU A 210 20.53 22.21 14.72
C LEU A 210 19.62 21.74 13.57
N GLN A 211 20.19 21.57 12.38
CA GLN A 211 19.46 21.14 11.18
C GLN A 211 20.17 19.97 10.47
N GLY A 212 19.45 19.30 9.57
CA GLY A 212 20.00 18.28 8.67
C GLY A 212 20.84 17.20 9.36
N LYS A 213 22.07 17.00 8.87
CA LYS A 213 23.00 15.98 9.37
C LYS A 213 23.45 16.26 10.81
N GLU A 214 23.77 17.50 11.14
CA GLU A 214 24.22 17.89 12.49
C GLU A 214 23.17 17.53 13.54
N ARG A 215 21.90 17.86 13.26
CA ARG A 215 20.77 17.45 14.11
C ARG A 215 20.69 15.94 14.27
N SER A 216 20.84 15.18 13.18
CA SER A 216 20.78 13.72 13.22
C SER A 216 21.93 13.14 14.06
N ASP A 217 23.16 13.62 13.86
CA ASP A 217 24.35 13.17 14.59
C ASP A 217 24.24 13.49 16.09
N PHE A 218 23.71 14.68 16.43
CA PHE A 218 23.43 15.08 17.80
C PHE A 218 22.38 14.16 18.45
N ILE A 219 21.24 13.93 17.80
CA ILE A 219 20.18 13.05 18.32
C ILE A 219 20.70 11.63 18.57
N ASN A 220 21.47 11.08 17.62
CA ASN A 220 22.01 9.72 17.70
C ASN A 220 23.03 9.56 18.84
N SER A 221 23.80 10.60 19.17
CA SER A 221 24.81 10.57 20.23
C SER A 221 24.27 10.96 21.61
N TYR A 222 23.19 11.77 21.67
CA TYR A 222 22.68 12.34 22.91
C TYR A 222 22.26 11.27 23.94
N PHE A 223 21.44 10.30 23.53
CA PHE A 223 20.99 9.24 24.44
C PHE A 223 22.15 8.37 24.92
N LEU A 224 23.12 8.06 24.05
CA LEU A 224 24.31 7.29 24.44
C LEU A 224 25.12 8.03 25.52
N SER A 225 25.28 9.35 25.38
CA SER A 225 25.96 10.18 26.37
C SER A 225 25.22 10.18 27.72
N LYS A 226 23.89 10.35 27.71
CA LYS A 226 23.09 10.32 28.95
C LYS A 226 23.08 8.95 29.61
N GLU A 227 23.00 7.88 28.82
CA GLU A 227 23.07 6.50 29.29
C GLU A 227 24.44 6.19 29.93
N ALA A 228 25.54 6.67 29.35
CA ALA A 228 26.87 6.54 29.94
C ALA A 228 26.95 7.26 31.30
N ALA A 229 26.48 8.51 31.38
CA ALA A 229 26.44 9.26 32.63
C ALA A 229 25.59 8.57 33.71
N TYR A 230 24.51 7.88 33.32
CA TYR A 230 23.68 7.10 34.26
C TYR A 230 24.40 5.85 34.79
N ARG A 231 25.26 5.21 34.00
CA ARG A 231 26.11 4.10 34.49
C ARG A 231 27.08 4.60 35.56
N ASP A 232 27.69 5.75 35.32
CA ASP A 232 28.66 6.35 36.25
C ASP A 232 28.01 6.82 37.56
N GLN A 233 26.71 7.12 37.55
CA GLN A 233 25.92 7.58 38.71
C GLN A 233 25.20 6.45 39.48
N ASP A 234 25.55 5.18 39.25
CA ASP A 234 24.88 4.01 39.85
C ASP A 234 23.37 3.92 39.52
N LYS A 235 22.96 4.46 38.36
CA LYS A 235 21.58 4.40 37.84
C LYS A 235 21.40 3.29 36.80
N GLY A 236 22.21 2.23 36.88
CA GLY A 236 22.17 1.10 35.94
C GLY A 236 20.80 0.40 35.90
N HIS A 237 20.07 0.37 37.02
CA HIS A 237 18.73 -0.21 37.11
C HIS A 237 17.71 0.49 36.18
N LEU A 238 17.81 1.81 35.99
CA LEU A 238 16.93 2.54 35.07
C LEU A 238 17.20 2.18 33.60
N LEU A 239 18.46 1.91 33.26
CA LEU A 239 18.86 1.45 31.92
C LEU A 239 18.35 0.05 31.62
N GLN A 240 18.21 -0.79 32.64
CA GLN A 240 17.60 -2.12 32.49
C GLN A 240 16.07 -2.01 32.38
N ALA A 241 15.44 -1.13 33.16
CA ALA A 241 13.99 -0.98 33.22
C ALA A 241 13.39 -0.32 31.97
N ILE A 242 14.13 0.54 31.25
CA ILE A 242 13.59 1.26 30.08
C ILE A 242 13.11 0.33 28.96
N ARG A 243 13.77 -0.83 28.79
CA ARG A 243 13.33 -1.83 27.81
C ARG A 243 11.96 -2.39 28.19
N SER A 244 11.77 -2.76 29.45
CA SER A 244 10.51 -3.28 29.97
C SER A 244 9.40 -2.23 29.86
N PHE A 245 9.71 -0.98 30.22
CA PHE A 245 8.83 0.17 30.02
C PHE A 245 8.36 0.29 28.57
N LEU A 246 9.28 0.28 27.59
CA LEU A 246 8.92 0.42 26.17
C LEU A 246 8.08 -0.74 25.66
N MET A 247 8.47 -1.97 25.97
CA MET A 247 7.69 -3.15 25.60
C MET A 247 6.26 -3.06 26.13
N LYS A 248 6.11 -2.70 27.40
CA LYS A 248 4.80 -2.57 28.06
C LYS A 248 3.96 -1.44 27.44
N MET A 249 4.54 -0.27 27.19
CA MET A 249 3.83 0.86 26.57
C MET A 249 3.37 0.53 25.13
N LEU A 250 4.24 -0.10 24.34
CA LEU A 250 3.94 -0.44 22.94
C LEU A 250 3.02 -1.66 22.81
N ALA A 251 2.98 -2.55 23.80
CA ALA A 251 2.10 -3.71 23.83
C ALA A 251 0.72 -3.41 24.45
N SER A 252 0.38 -2.14 24.71
CA SER A 252 -0.93 -1.75 25.20
C SER A 252 -2.04 -2.23 24.28
N HIS A 253 -3.20 -2.57 24.84
CA HIS A 253 -4.35 -3.01 24.07
C HIS A 253 -4.79 -1.94 23.05
N TRP A 254 -4.68 -0.66 23.39
CA TRP A 254 -4.91 0.47 22.48
C TRP A 254 -4.11 0.34 21.18
N SER A 255 -2.83 -0.07 21.26
CA SER A 255 -1.95 -0.22 20.10
C SER A 255 -2.39 -1.31 19.10
N THR A 256 -3.34 -2.15 19.50
CA THR A 256 -3.81 -3.29 18.69
C THR A 256 -5.06 -2.97 17.89
N ARG A 257 -5.75 -1.84 18.13
CA ARG A 257 -7.06 -1.55 17.55
C ARG A 257 -6.97 -0.64 16.32
N ALA A 258 -7.76 -0.96 15.30
CA ALA A 258 -7.79 -0.21 14.04
C ALA A 258 -8.27 1.23 14.22
N TRP A 259 -9.31 1.45 15.04
CA TRP A 259 -9.79 2.79 15.39
C TRP A 259 -8.74 3.63 16.12
N CYS A 260 -7.99 3.04 17.04
CA CYS A 260 -6.89 3.74 17.72
C CYS A 260 -5.78 4.16 16.73
N ALA A 261 -5.48 3.30 15.74
CA ALA A 261 -4.56 3.65 14.65
C ALA A 261 -5.10 4.80 13.79
N HIS A 262 -6.39 4.76 13.43
CA HIS A 262 -7.09 5.86 12.76
C HIS A 262 -6.92 7.18 13.52
N GLU A 263 -7.31 7.18 14.80
CA GLU A 263 -7.37 8.36 15.66
C GLU A 263 -6.01 9.04 15.80
N SER A 264 -4.94 8.25 15.93
CA SER A 264 -3.59 8.78 15.92
C SER A 264 -3.16 9.32 14.55
N ARG A 265 -3.49 8.63 13.45
CA ARG A 265 -3.08 9.04 12.09
C ARG A 265 -3.70 10.36 11.66
N VAL A 266 -4.95 10.61 12.04
CA VAL A 266 -5.67 11.83 11.65
C VAL A 266 -5.32 13.02 12.57
N ALA A 267 -4.75 12.73 13.74
CA ALA A 267 -4.28 13.73 14.70
C ALA A 267 -3.06 14.50 14.20
N ARG A 268 -2.90 15.74 14.67
CA ARG A 268 -1.69 16.54 14.41
C ARG A 268 -0.56 16.09 15.34
N HIS A 269 0.47 15.43 14.79
CA HIS A 269 1.73 15.11 15.53
C HIS A 269 2.74 16.27 15.48
N SER A 270 2.22 17.48 15.72
CA SER A 270 3.03 18.69 15.70
C SER A 270 3.97 18.75 16.93
N THR A 271 4.94 19.66 16.92
CA THR A 271 5.80 19.88 18.10
C THR A 271 5.01 20.45 19.30
N VAL A 272 3.90 21.14 19.03
CA VAL A 272 2.99 21.69 20.03
C VAL A 272 1.72 20.84 20.08
N ASN A 273 1.21 20.57 21.29
CA ASN A 273 0.02 19.73 21.49
C ASN A 273 0.12 18.33 20.83
N ASN A 274 1.33 17.76 20.79
CA ASN A 274 1.51 16.38 20.35
C ASN A 274 0.60 15.43 21.16
N PRO A 275 0.06 14.34 20.57
CA PRO A 275 -0.71 13.36 21.30
C PRO A 275 -0.01 12.93 22.60
N LEU A 276 -0.78 12.82 23.67
CA LEU A 276 -0.29 12.55 25.02
C LEU A 276 -0.84 11.23 25.51
N ILE A 277 0.04 10.31 25.87
CA ILE A 277 -0.30 9.00 26.41
C ILE A 277 -0.38 9.09 27.93
N LEU A 278 -1.47 8.60 28.51
CA LEU A 278 -1.68 8.47 29.94
C LEU A 278 -1.62 7.01 30.35
N CYS A 279 -0.88 6.70 31.41
CA CYS A 279 -0.82 5.36 32.02
C CYS A 279 -0.64 5.47 33.55
N PHE A 280 -0.70 4.34 34.26
CA PHE A 280 -0.56 4.35 35.72
C PHE A 280 0.88 4.07 36.16
N ALA A 281 1.35 4.83 37.16
CA ALA A 281 2.51 4.46 37.98
C ALA A 281 2.17 3.30 38.92
N ASP A 282 3.19 2.75 39.59
CA ASP A 282 3.06 1.71 40.61
C ASP A 282 2.11 2.12 41.74
N CYS A 283 2.15 3.40 42.15
CA CYS A 283 1.30 3.97 43.18
C CYS A 283 -0.11 4.39 42.70
N GLY A 284 -0.47 4.09 41.44
CA GLY A 284 -1.76 4.44 40.85
C GLY A 284 -1.90 5.90 40.38
N ARG A 285 -0.87 6.74 40.60
CA ARG A 285 -0.81 8.08 40.00
C ARG A 285 -0.74 7.97 38.47
N VAL A 286 -1.49 8.81 37.77
CA VAL A 286 -1.42 8.90 36.30
C VAL A 286 -0.14 9.63 35.88
N LEU A 287 0.65 8.98 35.03
CA LEU A 287 1.80 9.54 34.34
C LEU A 287 1.41 9.93 32.91
N SER A 288 2.14 10.89 32.34
CA SER A 288 1.87 11.39 30.99
C SER A 288 3.13 11.43 30.14
N PHE A 289 3.07 10.86 28.95
CA PHE A 289 4.19 10.74 28.02
C PHE A 289 3.81 11.25 26.63
N GLU A 290 4.65 12.07 26.01
CA GLU A 290 4.40 12.47 24.62
C GLU A 290 4.53 11.26 23.68
N PHE A 291 3.62 11.15 22.71
CA PHE A 291 3.67 10.08 21.72
C PHE A 291 5.00 10.04 20.95
N ARG A 292 5.54 11.21 20.56
CA ARG A 292 6.82 11.33 19.87
C ARG A 292 8.00 10.86 20.72
N PHE A 293 7.92 11.04 22.04
CA PHE A 293 8.91 10.51 22.97
C PHE A 293 8.94 8.98 22.93
N ILE A 294 7.79 8.33 23.09
CA ILE A 294 7.68 6.86 23.04
C ILE A 294 8.16 6.34 21.68
N PHE A 295 7.76 6.99 20.59
CA PHE A 295 8.19 6.63 19.25
C PHE A 295 9.70 6.75 19.03
N MET A 296 10.30 7.85 19.47
CA MET A 296 11.74 8.06 19.33
C MET A 296 12.52 7.00 20.12
N LEU A 297 12.10 6.70 21.35
CA LEU A 297 12.71 5.62 22.13
C LEU A 297 12.55 4.26 21.46
N ALA A 298 11.36 3.96 20.92
CA ALA A 298 11.14 2.74 20.15
C ALA A 298 12.12 2.64 18.96
N ASN A 299 12.42 3.75 18.28
CA ASN A 299 13.42 3.80 17.21
C ASN A 299 14.84 3.55 17.70
N ILE A 300 15.26 4.21 18.77
CA ILE A 300 16.61 4.04 19.33
C ILE A 300 16.82 2.58 19.73
N TYR A 301 15.87 1.99 20.45
CA TYR A 301 16.02 0.65 21.01
C TYR A 301 15.69 -0.47 20.01
N GLY A 302 14.72 -0.28 19.11
CA GLY A 302 14.43 -1.24 18.05
C GLY A 302 15.59 -1.37 17.05
N ASN A 303 16.27 -0.26 16.72
CA ASN A 303 17.44 -0.30 15.85
C ASN A 303 18.64 -1.04 16.48
N ARG A 304 18.76 -1.03 17.82
CA ARG A 304 19.81 -1.77 18.53
C ARG A 304 19.61 -3.30 18.49
N GLU A 305 18.39 -3.78 18.23
CA GLU A 305 18.12 -5.23 18.09
C GLU A 305 18.54 -5.78 16.71
N LEU A 306 18.73 -4.94 15.69
CA LEU A 306 18.95 -5.32 14.28
C LEU A 306 20.35 -5.88 13.96
N VAL A 307 21.07 -6.48 14.92
CA VAL A 307 22.48 -6.86 14.75
C VAL A 307 22.69 -8.06 13.80
N ALA A 308 21.64 -8.75 13.34
CA ALA A 308 21.74 -9.77 12.29
C ALA A 308 20.90 -9.39 11.05
N ALA A 309 21.57 -8.87 10.01
CA ALA A 309 20.91 -8.40 8.77
C ALA A 309 20.13 -9.52 8.03
N ASP A 310 20.57 -10.77 8.13
CA ASP A 310 19.92 -11.91 7.48
C ASP A 310 18.58 -12.30 8.13
N ASP A 311 18.37 -11.97 9.41
CA ASP A 311 17.09 -12.22 10.09
C ASP A 311 16.05 -11.14 9.76
N PHE A 312 16.46 -9.94 9.32
CA PHE A 312 15.52 -8.84 9.06
C PHE A 312 14.56 -9.16 7.92
N LEU A 313 15.07 -9.61 6.77
CA LEU A 313 14.23 -9.96 5.62
C LEU A 313 13.36 -11.20 5.88
N ASN A 314 13.84 -12.13 6.69
CA ASN A 314 13.10 -13.35 7.06
C ASN A 314 12.07 -13.13 8.17
N SER A 315 12.26 -12.12 9.02
CA SER A 315 11.31 -11.74 10.10
C SER A 315 10.23 -10.77 9.63
N MET A 316 10.41 -10.13 8.47
CA MET A 316 9.41 -9.24 7.88
C MET A 316 8.09 -9.97 7.57
N PRO A 317 8.01 -11.09 6.81
CA PRO A 317 6.74 -11.68 6.39
C PRO A 317 5.71 -11.94 7.51
N ASN A 318 6.17 -12.15 8.75
CA ASN A 318 5.34 -12.38 9.93
C ASN A 318 4.90 -11.09 10.67
N SER A 319 5.08 -9.88 10.12
CA SER A 319 4.62 -8.64 10.82
C SER A 319 3.10 -8.47 10.90
N LEU A 320 2.35 -9.35 10.26
CA LEU A 320 0.91 -9.47 10.48
C LEU A 320 0.58 -10.20 11.78
N ASP A 321 1.58 -10.63 12.56
CA ASP A 321 1.33 -11.20 13.87
C ASP A 321 0.52 -10.18 14.70
N PRO A 322 -0.73 -10.50 15.09
CA PRO A 322 -1.51 -9.64 15.96
C PRO A 322 -0.78 -9.41 17.30
N ASN A 323 0.11 -10.32 17.70
CA ASN A 323 0.83 -10.35 18.97
C ASN A 323 2.36 -10.27 18.78
N PRO A 324 2.90 -9.11 18.35
CA PRO A 324 4.32 -8.94 18.08
C PRO A 324 5.14 -9.22 19.33
N ALA A 325 6.07 -10.16 19.23
CA ALA A 325 6.88 -10.61 20.37
C ALA A 325 8.09 -9.71 20.65
N GLY A 326 8.54 -8.96 19.64
CA GLY A 326 9.77 -8.17 19.70
C GLY A 326 9.55 -6.66 19.67
N LEU A 327 10.48 -5.92 20.28
CA LEU A 327 10.46 -4.45 20.28
C LEU A 327 10.51 -3.88 18.86
N GLN A 328 11.25 -4.54 17.97
CA GLN A 328 11.30 -4.16 16.56
C GLN A 328 9.94 -4.24 15.86
N GLN A 329 9.17 -5.30 16.07
CA GLN A 329 7.84 -5.45 15.47
C GLN A 329 6.86 -4.43 16.06
N LEU A 330 6.91 -4.23 17.38
CA LEU A 330 6.16 -3.20 18.08
C LEU A 330 6.50 -1.79 17.57
N ARG A 331 7.78 -1.51 17.30
CA ARG A 331 8.24 -0.26 16.68
C ARG A 331 7.64 -0.08 15.29
N LEU A 332 7.72 -1.09 14.42
CA LEU A 332 7.13 -1.03 13.07
C LEU A 332 5.62 -0.81 13.12
N ARG A 333 4.93 -1.41 14.10
CA ARG A 333 3.51 -1.14 14.37
C ARG A 333 3.30 0.32 14.80
N MET A 334 4.12 0.84 15.71
CA MET A 334 4.05 2.23 16.17
C MET A 334 4.24 3.25 15.04
N GLN A 335 5.11 2.96 14.06
CA GLN A 335 5.28 3.82 12.87
C GLN A 335 3.97 4.03 12.12
N ARG A 336 3.09 3.03 12.12
CA ARG A 336 1.79 3.07 11.44
C ARG A 336 0.76 3.92 12.17
N PHE A 337 1.06 4.52 13.31
CA PHE A 337 0.17 5.48 13.99
C PHE A 337 0.44 6.93 13.58
N PHE A 338 1.50 7.18 12.81
CA PHE A 338 1.79 8.52 12.30
C PHE A 338 0.93 8.84 11.08
N PRO A 339 0.59 10.13 10.86
CA PRO A 339 -0.04 10.57 9.63
C PRO A 339 0.81 10.14 8.43
N TYR A 340 0.14 9.78 7.33
CA TYR A 340 0.83 9.54 6.07
C TYR A 340 1.37 10.86 5.54
N GLU A 341 2.69 10.97 5.40
CA GLU A 341 3.34 12.14 4.81
C GLU A 341 3.24 12.13 3.26
N ASN A 342 3.00 10.96 2.66
CA ASN A 342 2.90 10.80 1.22
C ASN A 342 1.45 11.00 0.76
N GLU A 343 1.14 12.18 0.23
CA GLU A 343 -0.16 12.45 -0.42
C GLU A 343 -0.42 11.55 -1.63
N ASN A 344 0.63 10.95 -2.20
CA ASN A 344 0.54 10.00 -3.31
C ASN A 344 0.49 8.53 -2.84
N ALA A 345 0.32 8.24 -1.56
CA ALA A 345 0.17 6.87 -1.11
C ALA A 345 -1.06 6.22 -1.78
N SER A 346 -0.92 4.97 -2.24
CA SER A 346 -2.06 4.21 -2.75
C SER A 346 -3.13 4.04 -1.67
N LEU A 347 -4.41 4.07 -2.05
CA LEU A 347 -5.52 3.80 -1.12
C LEU A 347 -5.40 2.39 -0.53
N MET A 348 -4.89 1.46 -1.33
CA MET A 348 -4.60 0.11 -0.89
C MET A 348 -3.47 0.02 0.14
N GLU A 349 -2.51 0.95 0.14
CA GLU A 349 -1.49 1.02 1.18
C GLU A 349 -2.12 1.41 2.53
N HIS A 350 -3.07 2.34 2.51
CA HIS A 350 -3.83 2.68 3.72
C HIS A 350 -4.60 1.46 4.25
N LEU A 351 -5.30 0.73 3.39
CA LEU A 351 -6.01 -0.50 3.78
C LEU A 351 -5.06 -1.57 4.32
N ALA A 352 -3.99 -1.92 3.59
CA ALA A 352 -2.99 -2.89 3.99
C ALA A 352 -2.37 -2.57 5.36
N SER A 353 -2.29 -1.28 5.67
CA SER A 353 -1.79 -0.79 6.95
C SER A 353 -2.79 -0.89 8.08
N VAL A 354 -4.09 -0.70 7.81
CA VAL A 354 -5.18 -0.81 8.79
C VAL A 354 -5.49 -2.28 9.12
N LEU A 355 -5.37 -3.18 8.15
CA LEU A 355 -5.61 -4.62 8.32
C LEU A 355 -4.68 -5.29 9.35
N GLN A 356 -3.60 -4.62 9.77
CA GLN A 356 -2.68 -5.14 10.78
C GLN A 356 -3.15 -4.92 12.21
N PHE A 357 -4.28 -4.23 12.36
CA PHE A 357 -4.91 -3.94 13.62
C PHE A 357 -6.23 -4.71 13.73
N GLY A 358 -6.55 -5.12 14.95
CA GLY A 358 -7.84 -5.72 15.27
C GLY A 358 -8.97 -4.75 15.00
N CYS A 359 -9.94 -5.20 14.21
CA CYS A 359 -11.18 -4.50 13.94
C CYS A 359 -12.35 -5.48 14.09
N LEU A 360 -13.21 -5.23 15.07
CA LEU A 360 -14.34 -6.10 15.42
C LEU A 360 -15.42 -6.06 14.34
N ASN A 361 -15.85 -4.85 13.96
CA ASN A 361 -16.74 -4.64 12.82
C ASN A 361 -15.89 -4.48 11.56
N LYS A 362 -16.11 -5.31 10.55
CA LYS A 362 -15.31 -5.29 9.32
C LYS A 362 -15.68 -4.13 8.39
N GLY A 363 -16.91 -3.61 8.49
CA GLY A 363 -17.30 -2.38 7.79
C GLY A 363 -16.49 -1.16 8.23
N ASP A 364 -16.08 -1.11 9.50
CA ASP A 364 -15.29 0.00 10.05
C ASP A 364 -13.92 0.12 9.39
N LEU A 365 -13.35 -0.99 8.86
CA LEU A 365 -12.09 -0.96 8.12
C LEU A 365 -12.19 0.00 6.93
N ILE A 366 -13.31 -0.01 6.20
CA ILE A 366 -13.54 0.89 5.06
C ILE A 366 -13.59 2.34 5.54
N SER A 367 -14.38 2.62 6.57
CA SER A 367 -14.53 3.98 7.15
C SER A 367 -13.20 4.53 7.66
N ILE A 368 -12.41 3.72 8.37
CA ILE A 368 -11.07 4.07 8.83
C ILE A 368 -10.15 4.42 7.66
N VAL A 369 -10.17 3.62 6.59
CA VAL A 369 -9.30 3.84 5.43
C VAL A 369 -9.73 5.09 4.66
N LEU A 370 -11.03 5.33 4.46
CA LEU A 370 -11.56 6.57 3.89
C LEU A 370 -11.08 7.80 4.68
N ASN A 371 -11.21 7.75 6.00
CA ASN A 371 -10.81 8.82 6.89
C ASN A 371 -9.29 9.10 6.87
N THR A 372 -8.47 8.04 6.85
CA THR A 372 -7.00 8.18 6.86
C THR A 372 -6.39 8.50 5.50
N SER A 373 -7.04 8.11 4.40
CA SER A 373 -6.65 8.48 3.03
C SER A 373 -7.17 9.85 2.60
N GLY A 374 -8.15 10.38 3.34
CA GLY A 374 -8.75 11.68 3.06
C GLY A 374 -9.71 11.69 1.87
N ILE A 375 -10.15 10.52 1.38
CA ILE A 375 -11.21 10.47 0.36
C ILE A 375 -12.48 11.13 0.94
N PRO A 376 -13.08 12.11 0.25
CA PRO A 376 -14.25 12.85 0.71
C PRO A 376 -15.57 12.06 0.58
N LEU A 377 -15.55 10.78 0.91
CA LEU A 377 -16.72 9.89 0.93
C LEU A 377 -16.93 9.32 2.34
N VAL A 378 -18.16 8.90 2.61
CA VAL A 378 -18.58 8.19 3.82
C VAL A 378 -19.16 6.85 3.42
N PHE A 379 -18.81 5.81 4.18
CA PHE A 379 -19.37 4.47 4.03
C PHE A 379 -20.55 4.26 4.97
N CYS A 380 -21.68 3.76 4.47
CA CYS A 380 -22.87 3.40 5.27
C CYS A 380 -23.22 1.91 5.23
N GLY A 381 -22.44 1.08 4.51
CA GLY A 381 -22.70 -0.36 4.38
C GLY A 381 -22.22 -1.24 5.54
N HIS A 382 -22.06 -0.71 6.77
CA HIS A 382 -21.38 -1.42 7.87
C HIS A 382 -22.00 -2.78 8.19
N HIS A 383 -23.32 -2.88 8.13
CA HIS A 383 -24.05 -4.11 8.42
C HIS A 383 -23.90 -5.16 7.31
N ASP A 384 -23.50 -4.79 6.10
CA ASP A 384 -23.38 -5.70 4.96
C ASP A 384 -21.96 -6.31 4.82
N VAL A 385 -20.99 -5.83 5.61
CA VAL A 385 -19.60 -6.29 5.59
C VAL A 385 -19.37 -7.24 6.76
N LYS A 386 -19.37 -8.54 6.48
CA LYS A 386 -19.27 -9.57 7.52
C LYS A 386 -17.85 -10.06 7.71
N THR A 387 -17.06 -10.10 6.64
CA THR A 387 -15.69 -10.60 6.66
C THR A 387 -14.69 -9.50 6.32
N GLU A 388 -13.42 -9.79 6.60
CA GLU A 388 -12.33 -8.93 6.13
C GLU A 388 -12.22 -8.92 4.59
N GLU A 389 -12.53 -10.04 3.94
CA GLU A 389 -12.52 -10.16 2.50
C GLU A 389 -13.61 -9.30 1.82
N ASP A 390 -14.80 -9.20 2.44
CA ASP A 390 -15.83 -8.26 2.00
C ASP A 390 -15.28 -6.82 1.99
N ALA A 391 -14.58 -6.44 3.06
CA ALA A 391 -13.99 -5.10 3.19
C ALA A 391 -12.90 -4.86 2.12
N ILE A 392 -12.00 -5.84 1.92
CA ILE A 392 -10.93 -5.75 0.92
C ILE A 392 -11.52 -5.62 -0.48
N TRP A 393 -12.51 -6.44 -0.82
CA TRP A 393 -13.13 -6.41 -2.14
C TRP A 393 -13.86 -5.08 -2.39
N ILE A 394 -14.75 -4.66 -1.49
CA ILE A 394 -15.47 -3.39 -1.60
C ILE A 394 -14.49 -2.22 -1.78
N PHE A 395 -13.45 -2.17 -0.95
CA PHE A 395 -12.46 -1.11 -1.01
C PHE A 395 -11.58 -1.17 -2.26
N SER A 396 -11.34 -2.36 -2.82
CA SER A 396 -10.64 -2.53 -4.10
C SER A 396 -11.44 -1.94 -5.25
N VAL A 397 -12.76 -2.12 -5.29
CA VAL A 397 -13.63 -1.51 -6.31
C VAL A 397 -13.61 0.02 -6.19
N LEU A 398 -13.71 0.55 -4.97
CA LEU A 398 -13.57 2.00 -4.73
C LEU A 398 -12.21 2.53 -5.19
N THR A 399 -11.13 1.78 -4.91
CA THR A 399 -9.77 2.18 -5.27
C THR A 399 -9.57 2.26 -6.78
N LEU A 400 -10.12 1.29 -7.52
CA LEU A 400 -10.14 1.34 -8.99
C LEU A 400 -11.01 2.49 -9.52
N ALA A 401 -12.15 2.76 -8.88
CA ALA A 401 -12.99 3.92 -9.22
C ALA A 401 -12.28 5.27 -8.96
N ALA A 402 -11.33 5.30 -8.03
CA ALA A 402 -10.47 6.46 -7.77
C ALA A 402 -9.22 6.55 -8.68
N GLY A 403 -9.16 5.70 -9.71
CA GLY A 403 -8.09 5.66 -10.69
C GLY A 403 -6.78 5.05 -10.19
N ASP A 404 -6.81 4.27 -9.11
CA ASP A 404 -5.65 3.56 -8.57
C ASP A 404 -5.72 2.06 -8.94
N ALA A 405 -4.82 1.62 -9.82
CA ALA A 405 -4.74 0.25 -10.33
C ALA A 405 -4.16 -0.76 -9.33
N GLN A 406 -3.75 -0.30 -8.14
CA GLN A 406 -3.03 -1.14 -7.18
C GLN A 406 -3.70 -2.49 -6.82
N PRO A 407 -5.04 -2.61 -6.72
CA PRO A 407 -5.70 -3.89 -6.47
C PRO A 407 -5.39 -4.98 -7.50
N LEU A 408 -5.06 -4.61 -8.74
CA LEU A 408 -4.75 -5.55 -9.82
C LEU A 408 -3.35 -6.20 -9.68
N LEU A 409 -2.49 -5.63 -8.83
CA LEU A 409 -1.09 -6.03 -8.70
C LEU A 409 -0.79 -6.78 -7.41
N PHE A 410 -1.80 -7.14 -6.62
CA PHE A 410 -1.58 -7.87 -5.39
C PHE A 410 -1.14 -9.31 -5.62
N GLU A 411 -0.14 -9.73 -4.85
CA GLU A 411 0.47 -11.06 -4.91
C GLU A 411 0.07 -11.96 -3.71
N GLY A 412 -0.99 -11.60 -2.97
CA GLY A 412 -1.52 -12.41 -1.87
C GLY A 412 -2.44 -13.54 -2.35
N ASP A 413 -2.96 -14.30 -1.39
CA ASP A 413 -3.98 -15.31 -1.65
C ASP A 413 -5.23 -14.66 -2.22
N ARG A 414 -5.91 -15.36 -3.14
CA ARG A 414 -7.19 -14.88 -3.70
C ARG A 414 -8.26 -14.87 -2.60
N LEU A 415 -9.12 -13.86 -2.62
CA LEU A 415 -10.28 -13.80 -1.72
C LEU A 415 -11.27 -14.92 -2.06
N ARG A 416 -11.98 -15.43 -1.05
CA ARG A 416 -12.88 -16.59 -1.10
C ARG A 416 -14.22 -16.27 -0.45
N PHE A 417 -15.25 -16.12 -1.27
CA PHE A 417 -16.59 -15.81 -0.80
C PHE A 417 -17.47 -17.05 -0.70
N PRO A 418 -18.22 -17.26 0.38
CA PRO A 418 -19.20 -18.35 0.45
C PRO A 418 -20.39 -18.06 -0.47
N ASN A 419 -20.73 -19.01 -1.33
CA ASN A 419 -21.93 -19.00 -2.16
C ASN A 419 -23.15 -19.53 -1.39
N PHE A 420 -24.35 -19.28 -1.92
CA PHE A 420 -25.61 -19.76 -1.33
C PHE A 420 -25.73 -21.29 -1.28
N ASP A 421 -25.06 -22.00 -2.18
CA ASP A 421 -25.01 -23.46 -2.23
C ASP A 421 -23.92 -24.08 -1.34
N GLY A 422 -23.16 -23.24 -0.60
CA GLY A 422 -22.05 -23.65 0.24
C GLY A 422 -20.72 -23.85 -0.50
N THR A 423 -20.67 -23.61 -1.82
CA THR A 423 -19.40 -23.56 -2.57
C THR A 423 -18.66 -22.25 -2.27
N GLU A 424 -17.36 -22.18 -2.60
CA GLU A 424 -16.58 -20.94 -2.49
C GLU A 424 -16.35 -20.33 -3.87
N ALA A 425 -16.76 -19.08 -4.07
CA ALA A 425 -16.36 -18.27 -5.22
C ALA A 425 -14.97 -17.68 -4.96
N ILE A 426 -14.07 -17.83 -5.94
CA ILE A 426 -12.71 -17.27 -5.87
C ILE A 426 -12.71 -15.94 -6.62
N SER A 427 -12.37 -14.86 -5.93
CA SER A 427 -12.31 -13.53 -6.55
C SER A 427 -11.02 -13.31 -7.33
N TRP A 428 -11.08 -12.39 -8.30
CA TRP A 428 -9.91 -11.86 -8.99
C TRP A 428 -9.02 -10.98 -8.09
N VAL A 429 -9.54 -10.50 -6.95
CA VAL A 429 -8.79 -9.73 -5.96
C VAL A 429 -7.96 -10.67 -5.08
N SER A 430 -6.74 -10.23 -4.72
CA SER A 430 -5.88 -10.91 -3.76
C SER A 430 -5.79 -10.13 -2.46
N HIS A 431 -5.44 -10.79 -1.36
CA HIS A 431 -5.10 -10.12 -0.11
C HIS A 431 -3.91 -9.15 -0.33
N PRO A 432 -3.99 -7.90 0.18
CA PRO A 432 -2.85 -7.00 0.18
C PRO A 432 -1.74 -7.56 1.08
N ARG A 433 -0.49 -7.52 0.60
CA ARG A 433 0.65 -7.82 1.48
C ARG A 433 0.97 -6.63 2.38
N PRO A 434 1.38 -6.88 3.64
CA PRO A 434 1.61 -5.86 4.69
C PRO A 434 2.74 -4.85 4.39
N TYR A 435 3.56 -5.13 3.38
CA TYR A 435 4.74 -4.37 2.96
C TYR A 435 4.56 -3.66 1.64
N PHE A 436 3.31 -3.51 1.21
CA PHE A 436 3.04 -2.78 0.02
C PHE A 436 3.21 -1.28 0.28
N HIS A 437 4.44 -0.80 0.08
CA HIS A 437 4.74 0.62 -0.08
C HIS A 437 4.81 0.91 -1.57
N GLY A 438 3.80 1.59 -2.08
CA GLY A 438 3.70 1.94 -3.48
C GLY A 438 3.01 3.28 -3.61
N ASP A 439 3.66 4.17 -4.34
CA ASP A 439 2.96 5.35 -4.86
C ASP A 439 1.73 4.88 -5.65
N LYS A 440 0.66 5.67 -5.59
CA LYS A 440 -0.58 5.46 -6.33
C LYS A 440 -0.24 5.11 -7.78
N LEU A 441 -0.69 3.93 -8.22
CA LEU A 441 -0.53 3.55 -9.60
C LEU A 441 -1.68 4.13 -10.40
N CYS A 442 -1.49 5.35 -10.89
CA CYS A 442 -2.48 6.00 -11.73
C CYS A 442 -2.80 5.13 -12.94
N MET A 443 -4.07 4.76 -13.09
CA MET A 443 -4.56 4.05 -14.27
C MET A 443 -4.42 4.95 -15.49
N PRO A 444 -3.59 4.60 -16.48
CA PRO A 444 -3.48 5.39 -17.70
C PRO A 444 -4.76 5.32 -18.54
N LEU A 445 -5.67 4.37 -18.29
CA LEU A 445 -6.92 4.26 -19.04
C LEU A 445 -8.07 4.13 -18.05
N GLU A 446 -8.53 5.24 -17.48
CA GLU A 446 -9.61 5.21 -16.50
C GLU A 446 -10.83 4.44 -17.03
N HIS A 447 -11.14 4.56 -18.33
CA HIS A 447 -12.26 3.89 -18.99
C HIS A 447 -12.03 2.42 -19.37
N SER A 448 -10.84 1.86 -19.19
CA SER A 448 -10.57 0.49 -19.62
C SER A 448 -11.26 -0.57 -18.78
N ILE A 449 -11.78 -0.22 -17.61
CA ILE A 449 -12.59 -1.14 -16.81
C ILE A 449 -14.05 -0.78 -17.06
N THR A 450 -14.84 -1.68 -17.63
CA THR A 450 -16.24 -1.38 -17.94
C THR A 450 -17.19 -1.86 -16.84
N ALA A 451 -16.86 -2.99 -16.20
CA ALA A 451 -17.64 -3.58 -15.12
C ALA A 451 -16.75 -4.34 -14.12
N ILE A 452 -17.15 -4.37 -12.86
CA ILE A 452 -16.50 -5.16 -11.81
C ILE A 452 -17.54 -5.97 -11.04
N THR A 453 -17.32 -7.27 -10.92
CA THR A 453 -18.05 -8.15 -10.01
C THR A 453 -17.11 -8.78 -8.99
N ARG A 454 -17.64 -9.65 -8.12
CA ARG A 454 -16.79 -10.47 -7.23
C ARG A 454 -15.96 -11.47 -8.02
N ASP A 455 -16.55 -12.04 -9.06
CA ASP A 455 -15.99 -13.18 -9.81
C ASP A 455 -15.06 -12.72 -10.95
N TYR A 456 -15.36 -11.58 -11.58
CA TYR A 456 -14.58 -11.08 -12.71
C TYR A 456 -14.48 -9.56 -12.75
N ILE A 457 -13.53 -9.09 -13.54
CA ILE A 457 -13.36 -7.69 -13.94
C ILE A 457 -13.36 -7.65 -15.47
N GLU A 458 -14.21 -6.81 -16.05
CA GLU A 458 -14.27 -6.61 -17.49
C GLU A 458 -13.27 -5.51 -17.89
N LEU A 459 -12.31 -5.87 -18.73
CA LEU A 459 -11.22 -5.01 -19.16
C LEU A 459 -11.23 -4.86 -20.68
N ASP A 460 -11.29 -3.61 -21.15
CA ASP A 460 -10.91 -3.20 -22.52
C ASP A 460 -9.37 -3.13 -22.68
N LEU A 461 -8.65 -3.86 -21.82
CA LEU A 461 -7.20 -3.91 -21.71
C LEU A 461 -6.75 -5.36 -21.63
N LEU A 462 -5.85 -5.77 -22.53
CA LEU A 462 -5.18 -7.06 -22.44
C LEU A 462 -4.08 -6.95 -21.40
N MET A 463 -4.34 -7.48 -20.20
CA MET A 463 -3.32 -7.68 -19.18
C MET A 463 -2.76 -9.09 -19.30
N PHE A 464 -1.50 -9.23 -19.72
CA PHE A 464 -0.86 -10.55 -19.77
C PHE A 464 -0.48 -10.97 -18.35
N PRO A 465 -1.05 -12.08 -17.83
CA PRO A 465 -0.75 -12.56 -16.50
C PRO A 465 0.57 -13.34 -16.45
N THR A 466 1.14 -13.68 -17.60
CA THR A 466 2.46 -14.31 -17.68
C THR A 466 3.43 -13.32 -18.30
N PRO A 467 4.71 -13.34 -17.89
CA PRO A 467 5.73 -12.76 -18.74
C PRO A 467 5.56 -13.29 -20.17
N PRO A 468 5.97 -12.54 -21.19
CA PRO A 468 5.98 -13.07 -22.55
C PRO A 468 6.63 -14.45 -22.51
N VAL A 469 6.10 -15.39 -23.31
CA VAL A 469 6.66 -16.74 -23.46
C VAL A 469 8.18 -16.59 -23.48
N GLU A 470 8.89 -17.37 -22.64
CA GLU A 470 10.35 -17.28 -22.57
C GLU A 470 10.88 -17.28 -24.01
N PRO A 471 11.56 -16.20 -24.44
CA PRO A 471 11.99 -16.11 -25.81
C PRO A 471 12.92 -17.28 -26.11
N SER A 472 12.94 -17.70 -27.37
CA SER A 472 13.76 -18.80 -27.82
C SER A 472 15.22 -18.58 -27.36
N PRO A 473 15.96 -19.63 -26.99
CA PRO A 473 17.36 -19.48 -26.58
C PRO A 473 18.20 -18.71 -27.61
N ALA A 474 17.89 -18.87 -28.90
CA ALA A 474 18.52 -18.14 -30.00
C ALA A 474 18.21 -16.63 -29.95
N ALA A 475 16.97 -16.24 -29.71
CA ALA A 475 16.60 -14.83 -29.56
C ALA A 475 17.18 -14.21 -28.27
N GLN A 476 17.24 -14.97 -27.18
CA GLN A 476 17.89 -14.53 -25.94
C GLN A 476 19.38 -14.26 -26.14
N GLU A 477 20.09 -15.20 -26.77
CA GLU A 477 21.50 -15.06 -27.09
C GLU A 477 21.75 -13.87 -28.03
N ALA A 478 20.94 -13.74 -29.09
CA ALA A 478 21.03 -12.62 -30.02
C ALA A 478 20.78 -11.27 -29.35
N ALA A 479 19.76 -11.16 -28.49
CA ALA A 479 19.48 -9.94 -27.76
C ALA A 479 20.61 -9.59 -26.77
N LEU A 480 21.15 -10.57 -26.04
CA LEU A 480 22.28 -10.34 -25.13
C LEU A 480 23.53 -9.89 -25.89
N ASN A 481 23.84 -10.54 -27.02
CA ASN A 481 24.95 -10.15 -27.88
C ASN A 481 24.77 -8.71 -28.40
N MET A 482 23.56 -8.32 -28.82
CA MET A 482 23.28 -6.94 -29.26
C MET A 482 23.37 -5.93 -28.11
N MET A 483 22.89 -6.29 -26.92
CA MET A 483 22.98 -5.43 -25.73
C MET A 483 24.44 -5.13 -25.37
N GLU A 484 25.32 -6.13 -25.48
CA GLU A 484 26.76 -6.01 -25.22
C GLU A 484 27.50 -5.31 -26.36
N GLU A 485 27.32 -5.76 -27.61
CA GLU A 485 28.01 -5.24 -28.81
C GLU A 485 27.75 -3.76 -29.03
N HIS A 486 26.50 -3.30 -28.83
CA HIS A 486 26.10 -1.93 -29.12
C HIS A 486 25.97 -1.05 -27.87
N HIS A 487 26.46 -1.54 -26.71
CA HIS A 487 26.42 -0.81 -25.44
C HIS A 487 25.03 -0.23 -25.12
N LEU A 488 23.96 -0.98 -25.42
CA LEU A 488 22.59 -0.47 -25.36
C LEU A 488 22.18 -0.06 -23.93
N LEU A 489 22.76 -0.71 -22.93
CA LEU A 489 22.55 -0.34 -21.53
C LEU A 489 23.10 1.06 -21.22
N ASP A 490 24.29 1.40 -21.73
CA ASP A 490 24.89 2.71 -21.51
C ASP A 490 24.05 3.79 -22.20
N LEU A 491 23.48 3.49 -23.37
CA LEU A 491 22.52 4.36 -24.04
C LEU A 491 21.23 4.55 -23.22
N ALA A 492 20.68 3.49 -22.63
CA ALA A 492 19.53 3.57 -21.72
C ALA A 492 19.82 4.48 -20.50
N MET A 493 21.02 4.37 -19.91
CA MET A 493 21.48 5.23 -18.81
C MET A 493 21.76 6.67 -19.25
N ASN A 494 22.11 6.89 -20.51
CA ASN A 494 22.26 8.23 -21.06
C ASN A 494 20.89 8.91 -21.28
N PHE A 495 19.85 8.16 -21.64
CA PHE A 495 18.48 8.70 -21.73
C PHE A 495 17.98 9.22 -20.37
N THR A 496 18.36 8.59 -19.25
CA THR A 496 18.01 9.09 -17.91
C THR A 496 18.73 10.37 -17.50
N SER A 497 19.87 10.65 -18.13
CA SER A 497 20.79 11.71 -17.70
C SER A 497 20.68 12.98 -18.55
N SER A 498 19.72 13.05 -19.49
CA SER A 498 19.62 14.15 -20.45
C SER A 498 19.08 15.44 -19.80
N PRO A 499 19.79 16.59 -19.90
CA PRO A 499 19.57 17.81 -19.10
C PRO A 499 18.34 18.68 -19.49
N GLY A 500 17.22 18.06 -19.90
CA GLY A 500 16.01 18.76 -20.34
C GLY A 500 14.74 18.44 -19.56
N LEU A 501 14.82 17.63 -18.50
CA LEU A 501 13.66 17.26 -17.67
C LEU A 501 13.40 18.35 -16.61
N ASP A 502 12.13 18.67 -16.35
CA ASP A 502 11.78 19.41 -15.14
C ASP A 502 12.21 18.58 -13.92
N SER A 503 12.81 19.23 -12.93
CA SER A 503 13.14 18.70 -11.62
C SER A 503 12.04 17.80 -11.00
N SER A 504 10.76 18.01 -11.29
CA SER A 504 9.66 17.14 -10.82
C SER A 504 9.62 15.78 -11.53
N GLN A 505 9.81 15.76 -12.86
CA GLN A 505 9.86 14.58 -13.72
C GLN A 505 11.17 13.82 -13.54
N GLU A 506 12.29 14.56 -13.43
CA GLU A 506 13.59 14.00 -13.07
C GLU A 506 13.48 13.30 -11.71
N ARG A 507 12.84 13.92 -10.72
CA ARG A 507 12.57 13.27 -9.42
C ARG A 507 11.60 12.09 -9.49
N ALA A 508 10.61 12.06 -10.38
CA ALA A 508 9.67 10.94 -10.49
C ALA A 508 10.30 9.73 -11.22
N ILE A 509 11.00 9.97 -12.32
CA ILE A 509 11.75 8.95 -13.07
C ILE A 509 12.94 8.48 -12.25
N GLU A 510 13.71 9.40 -11.66
CA GLU A 510 14.81 9.06 -10.77
C GLU A 510 14.29 8.38 -9.50
N ARG A 511 13.13 8.75 -8.92
CA ARG A 511 12.56 8.05 -7.75
C ARG A 511 12.00 6.69 -8.14
N HIS A 512 11.39 6.49 -9.30
CA HIS A 512 10.88 5.19 -9.72
C HIS A 512 12.04 4.25 -10.12
N LEU A 513 12.99 4.74 -10.92
CA LEU A 513 14.24 4.04 -11.20
C LEU A 513 15.04 3.86 -9.93
N ARG A 514 15.16 4.83 -9.02
CA ARG A 514 15.76 4.64 -7.69
C ARG A 514 14.93 3.69 -6.86
N VAL A 515 13.62 3.59 -6.93
CA VAL A 515 12.85 2.64 -6.10
C VAL A 515 13.06 1.23 -6.64
N GLN A 516 13.03 1.03 -7.96
CA GLN A 516 13.41 -0.22 -8.60
C GLN A 516 14.89 -0.54 -8.33
N ILE A 517 15.81 0.39 -8.55
CA ILE A 517 17.25 0.28 -8.28
C ILE A 517 17.54 0.13 -6.78
N ASN A 518 16.83 0.80 -5.87
CA ASN A 518 16.99 0.78 -4.39
C ASN A 518 16.41 -0.50 -3.79
N MET A 519 15.28 -0.99 -4.30
CA MET A 519 14.79 -2.34 -4.01
C MET A 519 15.79 -3.40 -4.52
N LEU A 520 16.66 -3.02 -5.46
CA LEU A 520 17.79 -3.79 -5.96
C LEU A 520 19.15 -3.35 -5.35
N ARG A 521 19.22 -2.37 -4.43
CA ARG A 521 20.50 -1.84 -3.88
C ARG A 521 21.03 -2.77 -2.80
N GLY A 522 21.57 -3.90 -3.27
CA GLY A 522 22.37 -4.83 -2.49
C GLY A 522 23.76 -5.02 -3.06
N HIS A 523 23.92 -5.41 -4.34
CA HIS A 523 25.17 -6.01 -4.85
C HIS A 523 25.48 -5.62 -6.31
N ARG A 524 26.71 -5.88 -6.79
CA ARG A 524 27.17 -5.72 -8.21
C ARG A 524 26.30 -6.45 -9.27
N THR A 525 25.34 -7.26 -8.85
CA THR A 525 24.33 -8.00 -9.65
C THR A 525 23.27 -7.12 -10.36
N ASN A 526 23.44 -5.79 -10.38
CA ASN A 526 22.35 -4.84 -10.65
C ASN A 526 22.26 -4.37 -12.10
N LEU A 527 23.40 -4.06 -12.75
CA LEU A 527 23.41 -3.87 -14.20
C LEU A 527 22.88 -5.13 -14.89
N THR A 528 23.27 -6.29 -14.37
CA THR A 528 22.84 -7.60 -14.89
C THR A 528 21.33 -7.74 -14.96
N ARG A 529 20.55 -7.21 -14.00
CA ARG A 529 19.08 -7.34 -14.01
C ARG A 529 18.40 -6.39 -15.01
N LEU A 530 18.87 -5.16 -15.13
CA LEU A 530 18.34 -4.23 -16.14
C LEU A 530 18.73 -4.71 -17.55
N THR A 531 19.97 -5.19 -17.73
CA THR A 531 20.40 -5.86 -18.97
C THR A 531 19.55 -7.09 -19.28
N GLN A 532 19.24 -7.93 -18.28
CA GLN A 532 18.36 -9.09 -18.45
C GLN A 532 16.94 -8.68 -18.84
N LEU A 533 16.39 -7.62 -18.25
CA LEU A 533 15.05 -7.14 -18.60
C LEU A 533 15.01 -6.60 -20.03
N LEU A 534 15.90 -5.65 -20.37
CA LEU A 534 15.98 -5.08 -21.71
C LEU A 534 16.31 -6.17 -22.77
N GLY A 535 17.21 -7.09 -22.43
CA GLY A 535 17.54 -8.24 -23.26
C GLY A 535 16.34 -9.18 -23.46
N LEU A 536 15.54 -9.44 -22.41
CA LEU A 536 14.32 -10.25 -22.51
C LEU A 536 13.32 -9.62 -23.47
N TRP A 537 13.08 -8.32 -23.36
CA TRP A 537 12.16 -7.60 -24.25
C TRP A 537 12.63 -7.56 -25.70
N LEU A 538 13.92 -7.31 -25.92
CA LEU A 538 14.51 -7.37 -27.25
C LEU A 538 14.40 -8.80 -27.82
N ALA A 539 14.67 -9.82 -27.02
CA ALA A 539 14.52 -11.22 -27.41
C ALA A 539 13.07 -11.58 -27.76
N CYS A 540 12.09 -11.07 -27.01
CA CYS A 540 10.68 -11.22 -27.36
C CYS A 540 10.36 -10.51 -28.68
N GLY A 541 10.88 -9.31 -28.93
CA GLY A 541 10.73 -8.63 -30.22
C GLY A 541 11.29 -9.47 -31.37
N ILE A 542 12.47 -10.05 -31.17
CA ILE A 542 13.13 -10.93 -32.14
C ILE A 542 12.26 -12.15 -32.49
N ASP A 543 11.72 -12.84 -31.48
CA ASP A 543 10.84 -14.00 -31.67
C ASP A 543 9.52 -13.67 -32.38
N ASN A 544 9.00 -12.45 -32.17
CA ASN A 544 7.80 -11.97 -32.86
C ASN A 544 8.07 -11.56 -34.32
N GLY A 545 9.34 -11.48 -34.72
CA GLY A 545 9.77 -11.26 -36.08
C GLY A 545 9.90 -9.79 -36.48
N LEU A 546 10.63 -9.57 -37.58
CA LEU A 546 10.99 -8.25 -38.10
C LEU A 546 9.76 -7.36 -38.39
N ASP A 547 8.72 -7.93 -39.01
CA ASP A 547 7.49 -7.20 -39.34
C ASP A 547 6.78 -6.63 -38.11
N TRP A 548 6.80 -7.38 -37.00
CA TRP A 548 6.21 -6.92 -35.75
C TRP A 548 7.01 -5.75 -35.17
N MET A 549 8.34 -5.85 -35.15
CA MET A 549 9.22 -4.80 -34.65
C MET A 549 9.11 -3.50 -35.47
N ILE A 550 8.95 -3.60 -36.81
CA ILE A 550 8.77 -2.43 -37.70
C ILE A 550 7.43 -1.73 -37.44
N GLN A 551 6.36 -2.50 -37.20
CA GLN A 551 5.02 -1.94 -37.01
C GLN A 551 4.78 -1.42 -35.59
N PHE A 552 5.56 -1.88 -34.61
CA PHE A 552 5.38 -1.55 -33.20
C PHE A 552 5.37 -0.04 -32.91
N PRO A 553 6.34 0.77 -33.38
CA PRO A 553 6.40 2.19 -33.03
C PRO A 553 5.19 2.98 -33.55
N ASP A 554 4.79 2.76 -34.80
CA ASP A 554 3.64 3.45 -35.38
C ASP A 554 2.32 3.04 -34.70
N ARG A 555 2.17 1.76 -34.32
CA ARG A 555 0.97 1.29 -33.61
C ARG A 555 0.88 1.86 -32.20
N ILE A 556 2.00 1.94 -31.48
CA ILE A 556 2.02 2.60 -30.18
C ILE A 556 1.81 4.11 -30.33
N ARG A 557 2.40 4.75 -31.35
CA ARG A 557 2.18 6.17 -31.65
C ARG A 557 0.71 6.46 -31.93
N GLN A 558 0.06 5.68 -32.80
CA GLN A 558 -1.37 5.86 -33.09
C GLN A 558 -2.24 5.70 -31.83
N SER A 559 -1.88 4.76 -30.96
CA SER A 559 -2.59 4.55 -29.68
C SER A 559 -2.40 5.72 -28.71
N THR A 560 -1.27 6.42 -28.77
CA THR A 560 -0.97 7.60 -27.94
C THR A 560 -1.51 8.90 -28.53
N GLU A 561 -1.49 9.09 -29.85
CA GLU A 561 -2.00 10.28 -30.57
C GLU A 561 -3.53 10.36 -30.59
N ALA A 562 -4.24 9.22 -30.54
CA ALA A 562 -5.70 9.18 -30.57
C ALA A 562 -6.39 9.80 -29.33
N LYS A 563 -5.65 10.48 -28.43
CA LYS A 563 -6.11 11.02 -27.13
C LYS A 563 -6.78 9.98 -26.23
N GLN A 564 -6.62 8.70 -26.53
CA GLN A 564 -7.14 7.62 -25.72
C GLN A 564 -6.25 7.36 -24.50
N MET A 565 -5.04 7.94 -24.44
CA MET A 565 -4.12 7.86 -23.31
C MET A 565 -3.83 9.28 -22.77
N PRO A 566 -3.91 9.52 -21.45
CA PRO A 566 -3.76 10.83 -20.81
C PRO A 566 -2.28 11.27 -20.67
N PHE A 567 -1.34 10.67 -21.41
CA PHE A 567 0.05 11.12 -21.52
C PHE A 567 0.15 12.42 -22.35
N GLU A 568 -0.76 13.37 -22.17
CA GLU A 568 -0.92 14.57 -23.01
C GLU A 568 0.30 15.51 -23.03
N ARG A 569 1.40 15.21 -22.32
CA ARG A 569 2.61 16.03 -22.29
C ARG A 569 3.94 15.27 -22.44
N GLU A 570 3.96 13.96 -22.54
CA GLU A 570 5.20 13.20 -22.44
C GLU A 570 5.39 12.30 -23.67
N ALA A 571 6.36 12.69 -24.50
CA ALA A 571 6.92 12.00 -25.68
C ALA A 571 6.08 10.83 -26.25
N LEU A 572 5.45 11.08 -27.40
CA LEU A 572 4.80 10.05 -28.22
C LEU A 572 5.73 8.84 -28.38
N LEU A 573 5.38 7.74 -27.72
CA LEU A 573 6.07 6.46 -27.88
C LEU A 573 6.18 6.12 -29.38
N GLY A 574 7.37 5.76 -29.83
CA GLY A 574 7.65 5.47 -31.24
C GLY A 574 7.84 6.69 -32.15
N SER A 575 7.94 7.92 -31.62
CA SER A 575 8.15 9.12 -32.44
C SER A 575 9.60 9.48 -32.70
N SER A 576 10.52 9.15 -31.78
CA SER A 576 11.94 9.52 -31.88
C SER A 576 12.79 8.43 -32.51
N CYS A 577 13.66 8.84 -33.43
CA CYS A 577 14.80 8.04 -33.87
C CYS A 577 16.06 8.54 -33.14
N ASP A 578 16.88 7.63 -32.64
CA ASP A 578 18.23 7.93 -32.15
C ASP A 578 19.28 7.35 -33.10
N GLU A 579 20.06 8.21 -33.74
CA GLU A 579 21.11 7.80 -34.69
C GLU A 579 22.17 6.89 -34.05
N ARG A 580 22.34 6.97 -32.71
CA ARG A 580 23.26 6.10 -31.96
C ARG A 580 22.85 4.63 -31.97
N LEU A 581 21.60 4.32 -32.34
CA LEU A 581 21.08 2.96 -32.42
C LEU A 581 21.14 2.36 -33.83
N VAL A 582 21.66 3.10 -34.81
CA VAL A 582 21.72 2.64 -36.21
C VAL A 582 22.53 1.35 -36.34
N ASP A 583 23.67 1.23 -35.67
CA ASP A 583 24.52 0.03 -35.73
C ASP A 583 23.82 -1.19 -35.11
N ALA A 584 23.09 -0.99 -34.00
CA ALA A 584 22.28 -2.03 -33.39
C ALA A 584 21.15 -2.50 -34.31
N VAL A 585 20.52 -1.58 -35.04
CA VAL A 585 19.51 -1.90 -36.07
C VAL A 585 20.13 -2.70 -37.21
N VAL A 586 21.36 -2.39 -37.63
CA VAL A 586 22.06 -3.15 -38.67
C VAL A 586 22.34 -4.58 -38.21
N SER A 587 22.84 -4.78 -36.98
CA SER A 587 23.03 -6.13 -36.41
C SER A 587 21.70 -6.89 -36.28
N LEU A 588 20.62 -6.20 -35.89
CA LEU A 588 19.28 -6.76 -35.82
C LEU A 588 18.75 -7.21 -37.20
N LEU A 589 18.92 -6.39 -38.24
CA LEU A 589 18.58 -6.76 -39.61
C LEU A 589 19.42 -7.95 -40.10
N GLY A 590 20.71 -7.97 -39.76
CA GLY A 590 21.60 -9.09 -40.04
C GLY A 590 21.13 -10.40 -39.41
N TYR A 591 20.60 -10.37 -38.18
CA TYR A 591 20.00 -11.54 -37.53
C TYR A 591 18.81 -12.10 -38.32
N PHE A 592 17.99 -11.24 -38.91
CA PHE A 592 16.87 -11.64 -39.79
C PHE A 592 17.29 -11.98 -41.23
N GLY A 593 18.60 -12.07 -41.53
CA GLY A 593 19.12 -12.37 -42.86
C GLY A 593 18.96 -11.23 -43.87
N VAL A 594 18.72 -10.01 -43.39
CA VAL A 594 18.65 -8.80 -44.20
C VAL A 594 20.04 -8.17 -44.21
N HIS A 595 20.82 -8.46 -45.24
CA HIS A 595 22.17 -7.94 -45.39
C HIS A 595 22.19 -6.75 -46.36
N ASN A 596 22.84 -5.67 -45.94
CA ASN A 596 23.19 -4.59 -46.83
C ASN A 596 24.34 -5.07 -47.73
N THR A 597 24.06 -5.43 -48.98
CA THR A 597 25.13 -5.70 -49.94
C THR A 597 25.59 -4.35 -50.51
N PRO A 598 26.85 -3.96 -50.31
CA PRO A 598 27.39 -2.84 -51.05
C PRO A 598 27.30 -3.21 -52.54
N THR A 599 26.53 -2.46 -53.31
CA THR A 599 26.42 -2.66 -54.75
C THR A 599 27.78 -2.33 -55.39
N ILE A 600 28.68 -3.32 -55.46
CA ILE A 600 29.88 -3.22 -56.29
C ILE A 600 29.44 -3.58 -57.71
N THR A 601 29.03 -2.57 -58.47
CA THR A 601 28.75 -2.71 -59.90
C THR A 601 30.07 -2.89 -60.67
N THR A 602 30.56 -4.12 -60.79
CA THR A 602 31.56 -4.48 -61.81
C THR A 602 30.92 -5.42 -62.81
N ILE A 603 30.57 -4.89 -63.97
CA ILE A 603 30.01 -5.65 -65.10
C ILE A 603 31.15 -6.41 -65.76
N THR A 604 31.14 -7.75 -65.64
CA THR A 604 31.96 -8.63 -66.48
C THR A 604 31.06 -9.69 -67.11
N THR A 605 30.77 -9.52 -68.39
CA THR A 605 30.11 -10.50 -69.25
C THR A 605 31.01 -11.72 -69.49
N THR A 606 30.52 -12.93 -69.16
CA THR A 606 30.99 -14.14 -69.87
C THR A 606 29.89 -15.20 -69.96
N THR A 607 29.89 -15.86 -71.12
CA THR A 607 28.95 -16.79 -71.73
C THR A 607 28.92 -18.21 -71.14
N ALA A 608 27.78 -18.89 -71.32
CA ALA A 608 27.39 -20.26 -70.94
C ALA A 608 28.40 -21.38 -71.32
N THR A 609 28.37 -22.63 -70.81
CA THR A 609 27.32 -23.70 -70.92
C THR A 609 27.69 -24.94 -70.04
N PRO A 610 26.96 -26.08 -69.99
CA PRO A 610 26.54 -26.72 -68.72
C PRO A 610 27.05 -28.16 -68.47
N THR A 611 26.95 -28.64 -67.23
CA THR A 611 26.91 -30.09 -66.96
C THR A 611 26.14 -30.42 -65.68
N ALA A 612 25.36 -31.50 -65.76
CA ALA A 612 24.42 -31.97 -64.75
C ALA A 612 25.00 -33.10 -63.90
N THR A 613 24.65 -33.16 -62.61
CA THR A 613 24.41 -34.42 -61.89
C THR A 613 23.53 -34.21 -60.65
N ARG A 614 22.80 -35.27 -60.28
CA ARG A 614 21.59 -35.31 -59.43
C ARG A 614 21.84 -36.13 -58.14
N ALA A 615 21.03 -35.86 -57.12
CA ALA A 615 20.71 -36.62 -55.87
C ALA A 615 21.39 -36.08 -54.58
N ALA A 616 20.78 -35.99 -53.39
CA ALA A 616 19.47 -36.43 -52.87
C ALA A 616 18.99 -35.49 -51.72
N ASN A 617 17.70 -35.58 -51.40
CA ASN A 617 16.88 -34.65 -50.62
C ASN A 617 17.12 -34.64 -49.10
N THR A 618 17.27 -33.44 -48.53
CA THR A 618 16.75 -33.07 -47.20
C THR A 618 16.16 -31.67 -47.32
N THR A 619 14.82 -31.54 -47.30
CA THR A 619 14.13 -30.26 -47.53
C THR A 619 14.12 -29.41 -46.26
N THR A 620 15.20 -28.68 -46.03
CA THR A 620 15.15 -27.45 -45.22
C THR A 620 14.78 -26.32 -46.18
N ILE A 621 13.65 -25.64 -45.94
CA ILE A 621 13.32 -24.41 -46.70
C ILE A 621 14.36 -23.37 -46.27
N ALA A 622 15.46 -23.26 -47.03
CA ALA A 622 16.43 -22.19 -46.86
C ALA A 622 15.74 -20.89 -47.32
N ALA A 623 15.47 -20.01 -46.36
CA ALA A 623 15.01 -18.65 -46.65
C ALA A 623 16.05 -18.00 -47.57
N THR A 624 15.61 -17.54 -48.74
CA THR A 624 16.48 -16.85 -49.69
C THR A 624 16.85 -15.51 -49.07
N PRO A 625 18.15 -15.16 -48.94
CA PRO A 625 18.56 -13.89 -48.33
C PRO A 625 17.93 -12.73 -49.11
N ILE A 626 17.17 -11.90 -48.40
CA ILE A 626 16.52 -10.74 -48.98
C ILE A 626 17.59 -9.68 -49.17
N THR A 627 17.89 -9.38 -50.42
CA THR A 627 18.89 -8.38 -50.78
C THR A 627 18.17 -7.06 -51.01
N ILE A 628 18.38 -6.08 -50.14
CA ILE A 628 17.76 -4.75 -50.25
C ILE A 628 18.87 -3.71 -50.46
N ASP A 629 18.71 -2.87 -51.47
CA ASP A 629 19.59 -1.73 -51.73
C ASP A 629 19.50 -0.73 -50.55
N SER A 630 20.62 -0.45 -49.89
CA SER A 630 20.66 0.50 -48.77
C SER A 630 20.31 1.94 -49.12
N THR A 631 20.38 2.29 -50.40
CA THR A 631 19.96 3.62 -50.86
C THR A 631 18.45 3.72 -51.07
N SER A 632 17.74 2.58 -51.07
CA SER A 632 16.29 2.54 -51.24
C SER A 632 15.60 3.32 -50.13
N SER A 633 14.54 4.05 -50.50
CA SER A 633 13.68 4.74 -49.54
C SER A 633 13.03 3.76 -48.55
N GLU A 634 12.82 2.52 -48.97
CA GLU A 634 12.25 1.44 -48.17
C GLU A 634 13.17 0.99 -47.04
N MET A 635 14.46 0.73 -47.31
CA MET A 635 15.43 0.39 -46.26
C MET A 635 15.56 1.52 -45.24
N ARG A 636 15.59 2.78 -45.68
CA ARG A 636 15.62 3.93 -44.76
C ARG A 636 14.37 4.01 -43.88
N ALA A 637 13.20 3.67 -44.41
CA ALA A 637 11.97 3.60 -43.62
C ALA A 637 12.00 2.47 -42.59
N ILE A 638 12.48 1.28 -42.98
CA ILE A 638 12.65 0.13 -42.08
C ILE A 638 13.64 0.46 -40.96
N MET A 639 14.80 1.02 -41.29
CA MET A 639 15.80 1.43 -40.31
C MET A 639 15.24 2.47 -39.34
N SER A 640 14.52 3.48 -39.84
CA SER A 640 13.86 4.48 -38.99
C SER A 640 12.88 3.84 -37.99
N GLN A 641 12.08 2.86 -38.41
CA GLN A 641 11.14 2.17 -37.53
C GLN A 641 11.85 1.29 -36.50
N LEU A 642 12.87 0.55 -36.89
CA LEU A 642 13.64 -0.26 -35.94
C LEU A 642 14.40 0.58 -34.92
N THR A 643 14.91 1.75 -35.35
CA THR A 643 15.52 2.71 -34.44
C THR A 643 14.48 3.23 -33.44
N LYS A 644 13.26 3.54 -33.87
CA LYS A 644 12.16 3.92 -32.97
C LYS A 644 11.77 2.80 -32.01
N PHE A 645 11.78 1.55 -32.49
CA PHE A 645 11.53 0.37 -31.65
C PHE A 645 12.57 0.27 -30.53
N LEU A 646 13.87 0.27 -30.88
CA LEU A 646 14.94 0.22 -29.88
C LEU A 646 14.95 1.44 -28.95
N THR A 647 14.64 2.63 -29.47
CA THR A 647 14.51 3.84 -28.64
C THR A 647 13.37 3.68 -27.63
N SER A 648 12.22 3.14 -28.06
CA SER A 648 11.07 2.87 -27.19
C SER A 648 11.36 1.83 -26.11
N LEU A 649 12.26 0.89 -26.41
CA LEU A 649 12.73 -0.12 -25.47
C LEU A 649 13.70 0.45 -24.42
N LEU A 650 14.65 1.27 -24.86
CA LEU A 650 15.79 1.71 -24.05
C LEU A 650 15.50 2.97 -23.24
N ASP A 651 14.50 3.76 -23.63
CA ASP A 651 14.13 4.96 -22.91
C ASP A 651 13.26 4.61 -21.68
N PRO A 652 13.74 4.84 -20.45
CA PRO A 652 12.98 4.50 -19.27
C PRO A 652 11.78 5.42 -19.02
N ARG A 653 11.67 6.55 -19.73
CA ARG A 653 10.42 7.33 -19.80
C ARG A 653 9.29 6.49 -20.39
N HIS A 654 9.65 5.47 -21.18
CA HIS A 654 8.75 4.58 -21.92
C HIS A 654 8.55 3.23 -21.22
N ALA A 655 9.50 2.80 -20.36
CA ALA A 655 9.42 1.57 -19.58
C ALA A 655 8.55 1.66 -18.30
N GLN A 656 7.94 2.82 -18.00
CA GLN A 656 7.06 3.03 -16.82
C GLN A 656 5.90 2.02 -16.69
N ALA A 657 5.56 1.28 -17.74
CA ALA A 657 4.48 0.31 -17.75
C ALA A 657 4.86 -1.13 -17.34
N GLN A 658 6.15 -1.47 -17.16
CA GLN A 658 6.57 -2.88 -17.28
C GLN A 658 7.61 -3.35 -16.23
N THR A 659 7.09 -4.15 -15.29
CA THR A 659 7.75 -5.23 -14.50
C THR A 659 8.61 -4.88 -13.27
N ARG A 660 8.57 -5.79 -12.28
CA ARG A 660 9.30 -5.79 -11.00
C ARG A 660 9.94 -7.20 -10.82
N PRO A 661 11.20 -7.37 -10.38
CA PRO A 661 11.82 -8.70 -10.24
C PRO A 661 11.60 -9.35 -8.86
N THR A 662 11.45 -10.68 -8.82
CA THR A 662 11.36 -11.51 -7.60
C THR A 662 12.74 -12.05 -7.16
N PRO A 663 13.06 -12.17 -5.85
CA PRO A 663 14.29 -12.80 -5.38
C PRO A 663 14.28 -14.34 -5.51
N ALA A 664 15.44 -14.93 -5.83
CA ALA A 664 15.63 -16.36 -5.99
C ALA A 664 15.54 -17.13 -4.65
N ARG A 665 14.85 -18.28 -4.68
CA ARG A 665 14.58 -19.16 -3.53
C ARG A 665 15.81 -20.02 -3.20
N ALA A 666 16.35 -19.92 -1.99
CA ALA A 666 17.35 -20.85 -1.46
C ALA A 666 16.72 -22.22 -1.15
N ARG A 667 17.41 -23.30 -1.49
CA ARG A 667 16.99 -24.69 -1.19
C ARG A 667 17.07 -24.98 0.32
N PRO A 668 16.14 -25.76 0.90
CA PRO A 668 16.21 -26.15 2.31
C PRO A 668 17.25 -27.26 2.52
N ASN A 669 18.07 -27.11 3.56
CA ASN A 669 18.93 -28.17 4.10
C ASN A 669 18.08 -29.13 4.97
N PRO A 670 18.17 -30.46 4.78
CA PRO A 670 17.47 -31.42 5.63
C PRO A 670 18.41 -31.96 6.70
N THR A 671 18.37 -31.43 7.92
CA THR A 671 18.72 -32.19 9.14
C THR A 671 18.50 -31.33 10.39
N GLN A 672 17.52 -31.71 11.22
CA GLN A 672 17.68 -31.82 12.68
C GLN A 672 16.40 -32.40 13.28
N ALA A 673 16.45 -33.70 13.56
CA ALA A 673 15.50 -34.37 14.45
C ALA A 673 15.89 -34.04 15.90
N ARG A 674 14.95 -33.53 16.71
CA ARG A 674 15.10 -33.47 18.16
C ARG A 674 13.83 -33.99 18.82
N GLN A 675 14.07 -34.89 19.77
CA GLN A 675 13.12 -35.74 20.47
C GLN A 675 12.32 -34.95 21.53
N THR A 676 11.04 -35.31 21.69
CA THR A 676 10.23 -35.01 22.89
C THR A 676 9.52 -36.28 23.38
N PRO A 677 9.29 -36.43 24.71
CA PRO A 677 8.87 -37.68 25.35
C PRO A 677 7.32 -37.86 25.38
N PRO A 678 6.80 -39.05 25.77
CA PRO A 678 5.46 -39.48 25.41
C PRO A 678 4.40 -39.04 26.44
N SER A 679 3.20 -38.72 25.96
CA SER A 679 1.97 -38.68 26.76
C SER A 679 0.79 -39.31 26.02
N ALA A 680 -0.12 -39.86 26.83
CA ALA A 680 -1.18 -40.87 26.64
C ALA A 680 -2.19 -40.69 25.47
N PRO A 681 -2.98 -41.76 25.14
CA PRO A 681 -3.70 -41.88 23.87
C PRO A 681 -5.09 -41.23 23.91
N ILE A 682 -5.41 -40.44 22.89
CA ILE A 682 -6.78 -39.98 22.60
C ILE A 682 -7.15 -40.45 21.19
N ARG A 683 -8.34 -41.05 21.09
CA ARG A 683 -8.97 -41.59 19.87
C ARG A 683 -9.11 -40.54 18.77
N THR A 684 -8.64 -40.85 17.56
CA THR A 684 -8.90 -40.13 16.31
C THR A 684 -10.10 -40.71 15.54
N PRO A 685 -10.98 -39.90 14.93
CA PRO A 685 -11.87 -40.29 13.84
C PRO A 685 -11.16 -40.14 12.47
N PRO A 686 -11.71 -40.68 11.36
CA PRO A 686 -10.95 -40.98 10.15
C PRO A 686 -10.61 -39.75 9.30
N GLN A 687 -9.46 -39.86 8.65
CA GLN A 687 -8.80 -38.86 7.81
C GLN A 687 -9.63 -38.49 6.57
N SER A 688 -9.96 -37.21 6.44
CA SER A 688 -10.34 -36.59 5.16
C SER A 688 -9.08 -36.35 4.32
N GLN A 689 -9.17 -36.72 3.05
CA GLN A 689 -8.12 -36.57 2.05
C GLN A 689 -7.62 -35.13 1.95
N THR A 690 -6.33 -34.94 2.09
CA THR A 690 -5.63 -33.68 1.85
C THR A 690 -5.57 -33.40 0.36
N ALA A 691 -6.36 -32.44 -0.11
CA ALA A 691 -6.14 -31.82 -1.41
C ALA A 691 -4.77 -31.11 -1.38
N ARG A 692 -3.85 -31.57 -2.23
CA ARG A 692 -2.58 -30.88 -2.46
C ARG A 692 -2.88 -29.58 -3.19
N SER A 693 -2.70 -28.45 -2.51
CA SER A 693 -2.60 -27.15 -3.18
C SER A 693 -1.31 -27.14 -4.01
N LEU A 694 -1.44 -26.95 -5.32
CA LEU A 694 -0.31 -26.66 -6.20
C LEU A 694 0.15 -25.22 -5.96
N PRO A 695 1.46 -24.94 -5.95
CA PRO A 695 1.98 -23.59 -5.74
C PRO A 695 1.70 -22.71 -6.96
N THR A 696 1.05 -21.57 -6.76
CA THR A 696 0.83 -20.57 -7.79
C THR A 696 2.09 -19.73 -7.98
N PHE A 697 2.59 -19.68 -9.22
CA PHE A 697 3.80 -18.97 -9.61
C PHE A 697 3.59 -17.44 -9.69
N SER A 698 4.64 -16.71 -9.35
CA SER A 698 4.83 -15.26 -9.45
C SER A 698 4.66 -14.73 -10.88
N ARG A 699 3.91 -13.63 -11.05
CA ARG A 699 3.45 -13.10 -12.34
C ARG A 699 3.77 -11.61 -12.47
N SER A 700 4.35 -11.21 -13.60
CA SER A 700 4.52 -9.81 -14.00
C SER A 700 3.52 -9.48 -15.12
N TRP A 701 3.00 -8.25 -15.13
CA TRP A 701 1.88 -7.83 -15.97
C TRP A 701 2.33 -6.89 -17.10
N ILE A 702 1.75 -7.07 -18.29
CA ILE A 702 1.88 -6.13 -19.43
C ILE A 702 0.48 -5.72 -19.85
N ALA A 703 0.21 -4.41 -19.88
CA ALA A 703 -0.98 -3.84 -20.49
C ALA A 703 -0.75 -3.65 -21.99
N VAL A 704 -1.63 -4.21 -22.82
CA VAL A 704 -1.65 -3.97 -24.27
C VAL A 704 -3.02 -3.38 -24.64
N PRO A 705 -3.07 -2.22 -25.33
CA PRO A 705 -4.33 -1.62 -25.78
C PRO A 705 -5.14 -2.56 -26.67
N ALA A 706 -6.47 -2.57 -26.52
CA ALA A 706 -7.43 -3.35 -27.34
C ALA A 706 -7.35 -3.09 -28.85
N ALA A 707 -6.58 -2.10 -29.30
CA ALA A 707 -6.27 -1.81 -30.70
C ALA A 707 -5.50 -2.93 -31.44
N LEU A 708 -5.29 -4.11 -30.84
CA LEU A 708 -4.72 -5.29 -31.50
C LEU A 708 -5.72 -6.46 -31.67
N ALA A 709 -6.96 -6.33 -31.19
CA ALA A 709 -7.98 -7.40 -31.20
C ALA A 709 -8.66 -7.66 -32.56
N HIS A 710 -8.35 -6.89 -33.62
CA HIS A 710 -9.05 -6.95 -34.90
C HIS A 710 -8.32 -7.75 -36.01
N LEU A 711 -7.30 -8.55 -35.69
CA LEU A 711 -6.59 -9.40 -36.67
C LEU A 711 -7.26 -10.78 -36.87
N PRO A 712 -7.40 -11.29 -38.11
CA PRO A 712 -7.94 -12.63 -38.32
C PRO A 712 -7.02 -13.69 -37.70
N ALA A 713 -7.59 -14.60 -36.88
CA ALA A 713 -6.95 -15.70 -36.14
C ALA A 713 -6.55 -15.48 -34.66
N TRP A 714 -6.92 -14.36 -34.02
CA TRP A 714 -6.80 -14.24 -32.55
C TRP A 714 -7.60 -15.31 -31.77
N GLN A 715 -8.71 -15.77 -32.37
CA GLN A 715 -9.60 -16.81 -31.85
C GLN A 715 -8.95 -18.18 -31.65
N LYS A 716 -7.75 -18.44 -32.21
CA LYS A 716 -7.09 -19.76 -32.09
C LYS A 716 -6.11 -19.86 -30.92
N ARG A 717 -5.82 -18.78 -30.17
CA ARG A 717 -4.81 -18.79 -29.09
C ARG A 717 -5.12 -17.93 -27.85
N ALA A 718 -6.25 -17.22 -27.80
CA ALA A 718 -6.67 -16.52 -26.58
C ALA A 718 -7.50 -17.47 -25.70
N TRP A 719 -6.98 -17.83 -24.53
CA TRP A 719 -7.76 -18.51 -23.51
C TRP A 719 -8.56 -17.47 -22.74
N VAL A 720 -9.88 -17.57 -22.89
CA VAL A 720 -10.87 -16.99 -21.99
C VAL A 720 -10.71 -17.70 -20.64
N VAL A 721 -10.56 -16.94 -19.55
CA VAL A 721 -10.86 -17.47 -18.23
C VAL A 721 -12.16 -16.81 -17.80
N GLU A 722 -13.26 -17.49 -18.10
CA GLU A 722 -14.46 -17.38 -17.27
C GLU A 722 -14.55 -18.62 -16.37
N PRO A 723 -15.19 -18.49 -15.20
CA PRO A 723 -15.24 -19.54 -14.20
C PRO A 723 -16.46 -20.44 -14.45
N PHE A 724 -16.27 -21.75 -14.72
CA PHE A 724 -17.23 -22.77 -14.30
C PHE A 724 -16.67 -24.20 -14.47
N ASP A 725 -16.73 -24.96 -13.36
CA ASP A 725 -16.61 -26.42 -13.34
C ASP A 725 -17.92 -27.03 -13.86
N LEU A 726 -17.82 -27.99 -14.78
CA LEU A 726 -18.91 -28.92 -15.08
C LEU A 726 -18.35 -30.33 -15.01
N HIS A 727 -18.88 -31.08 -14.04
CA HIS A 727 -18.82 -32.54 -13.98
C HIS A 727 -19.08 -33.17 -15.34
N ASP A 728 -18.25 -34.15 -15.71
CA ASP A 728 -18.70 -35.31 -16.49
C ASP A 728 -18.67 -36.55 -15.58
N ALA A 729 -19.87 -36.97 -15.17
CA ALA A 729 -20.28 -38.37 -15.36
C ALA A 729 -20.31 -38.61 -16.88
N SER A 730 -19.92 -39.73 -17.46
CA SER A 730 -20.16 -41.12 -17.08
C SER A 730 -19.43 -42.04 -18.07
N ASP A 731 -19.05 -43.21 -17.58
CA ASP A 731 -18.98 -44.52 -18.25
C ASP A 731 -18.10 -44.67 -19.51
N ASP A 732 -17.09 -45.56 -19.44
CA ASP A 732 -17.33 -46.91 -19.93
C ASP A 732 -16.36 -47.97 -19.34
N THR A 733 -16.95 -49.14 -19.26
CA THR A 733 -16.57 -50.49 -18.83
C THR A 733 -15.17 -51.03 -19.18
N GLY A 734 -14.72 -51.97 -18.33
CA GLY A 734 -14.05 -53.18 -18.85
C GLY A 734 -12.75 -53.63 -18.18
N GLY A 735 -12.87 -54.36 -17.07
CA GLY A 735 -12.30 -55.72 -16.89
C GLY A 735 -10.78 -55.95 -16.87
N GLY A 736 -10.33 -56.71 -15.87
CA GLY A 736 -9.08 -57.49 -15.95
C GLY A 736 -8.39 -57.67 -14.60
N GLY A 737 -8.40 -58.89 -14.07
CA GLY A 737 -7.84 -59.24 -12.77
C GLY A 737 -6.31 -59.35 -12.71
N GLY A 738 -5.83 -59.60 -11.49
CA GLY A 738 -4.42 -59.78 -11.13
C GLY A 738 -4.17 -59.25 -9.74
#